data_AF-A0A2S7TR65-F1
#
_entry.id   AF-A0A2S7TR65-F1
#
_cell.length_a   1.000
_cell.length_b   1.000
_cell.length_c   1.000
_cell.angle_alpha   90.00
_cell.angle_beta   90.00
_cell.angle_gamma   90.00
#
_symmetry.space_group_name_H-M   'P 1'
#
loop_
_entity.id
_entity.type
_entity.pdbx_description
1 polymer ?
#
loop_
_entity_poly.entity_id
_entity_poly.type
_entity_poly.pdbx_seq_one_letter_code
_entity_poly.pdbx_strand_id
1 'polypeptide(L)'
;MQTSDQPILRDIVLVGGGHSHVGVLRMFGMKPWPGVRLTLICTDIHTPYSGMLPGYIAGHYSYDDVHIDLGRLCAFAGARLFKDEVVGIDRANQKVICKNRPPVAYDALSINIGSTPQVQLVPGALENAVPVKPIARFNQCWISLLERVKTHAGKTTIAVVGGGAGGVELALAMQFRLRNELTAMGRNPDELEFHLFTADSDVLPTHNPGVRARFEKVLNERGVVLHRDAEVVQLDGHTLQTKQGERLHADEIMWVTQAGGAAWLANTDLELDSRGFINVGPTLQTTRDPKIFAAGDIANLTSTPLEKAGVFAVRMGKPLTKNLHLFVQGADLLEYRPQKTWLALISTGDKYAVASKGSLGFAGAWVWQWKDWIDRRFMAKFSEFPDMDPNSKPAADNSTPNLALTQEESLQAISAIAMRCGGCGAKVGSTVLSRALGNLKPVDRDDVLVGLHAPDDAAIVKVPPGKAMVHTVDFFRAFVDDPYIFGKVAANHALGDVFAMGGEAQSATAVVTVPPGLESKVEELLFQMMCGAVEVLNDAGCALVGGHTGEGRELALGFAINGLVDENLDGVMIKGGMRPGDAILLTKPIGTGTLFAALPQLKTKGRWIDAALESMVKSNRLGAQCLREYGSKACTDLTGFGLLGHLVEMTRPSEVDAELDLSALPLLDGAIEMVSAGIVSSLQPANVRLRRAIRNQAEYVNNPRYPLIFDPQTAGGLLATVPGDQAEACVAALRKLGYEHTAIIGRILPQGEAIEPIVLKG
;
A
#
# COMPACT_ATOMS: atom_id res chain seq x y z
N MET A 1 -14.43 0.93 7.25
CA MET A 1 -14.67 -0.49 7.54
C MET A 1 -16.15 -0.79 7.45
N GLN A 2 -16.54 -1.74 6.61
CA GLN A 2 -17.86 -2.36 6.72
C GLN A 2 -17.81 -3.33 7.89
N THR A 3 -18.39 -2.97 9.04
CA THR A 3 -18.54 -3.88 10.17
C THR A 3 -19.62 -4.90 9.82
N SER A 4 -19.24 -6.16 9.61
CA SER A 4 -20.21 -7.26 9.55
C SER A 4 -20.66 -7.60 10.96
N ASP A 5 -21.97 -7.76 11.15
CA ASP A 5 -22.53 -8.24 12.42
C ASP A 5 -22.33 -9.77 12.61
N GLN A 6 -21.71 -10.45 11.64
CA GLN A 6 -21.43 -11.88 11.72
C GLN A 6 -19.96 -12.17 12.09
N PRO A 7 -19.70 -13.21 12.91
CA PRO A 7 -18.34 -13.63 13.23
C PRO A 7 -17.61 -14.12 11.98
N ILE A 8 -16.29 -13.91 11.95
CA ILE A 8 -15.45 -14.45 10.88
C ILE A 8 -15.21 -15.94 11.12
N LEU A 9 -15.49 -16.75 10.10
CA LEU A 9 -15.43 -18.20 10.12
C LEU A 9 -14.36 -18.74 9.17
N ARG A 10 -14.17 -18.12 8.01
CA ARG A 10 -13.17 -18.53 7.01
C ARG A 10 -12.32 -17.36 6.52
N ASP A 11 -11.05 -17.63 6.26
CA ASP A 11 -10.07 -16.71 5.69
C ASP A 11 -9.68 -17.14 4.28
N ILE A 12 -9.81 -16.21 3.34
CA ILE A 12 -9.27 -16.36 1.99
C ILE A 12 -8.15 -15.36 1.81
N VAL A 13 -6.96 -15.86 1.49
CA VAL A 13 -5.78 -15.04 1.19
C VAL A 13 -5.52 -15.03 -0.32
N LEU A 14 -5.43 -13.82 -0.88
CA LEU A 14 -5.08 -13.56 -2.27
C LEU A 14 -3.64 -13.03 -2.30
N VAL A 15 -2.74 -13.73 -2.98
CA VAL A 15 -1.34 -13.31 -3.18
C VAL A 15 -1.19 -12.70 -4.57
N GLY A 16 -0.86 -11.41 -4.62
CA GLY A 16 -0.69 -10.62 -5.84
C GLY A 16 -1.98 -9.97 -6.35
N GLY A 17 -1.92 -8.68 -6.70
CA GLY A 17 -3.04 -7.92 -7.26
C GLY A 17 -3.26 -8.14 -8.77
N GLY A 18 -3.12 -9.37 -9.25
CA GLY A 18 -3.27 -9.69 -10.68
C GLY A 18 -4.71 -9.61 -11.20
N HIS A 19 -4.87 -9.64 -12.52
CA HIS A 19 -6.15 -9.44 -13.22
C HIS A 19 -7.31 -10.35 -12.77
N SER A 20 -7.02 -11.57 -12.32
CA SER A 20 -8.07 -12.47 -11.80
C SER A 20 -8.47 -12.09 -10.38
N HIS A 21 -7.52 -11.67 -9.52
CA HIS A 21 -7.81 -11.25 -8.14
C HIS A 21 -8.55 -9.93 -8.07
N VAL A 22 -8.27 -8.95 -8.94
CA VAL A 22 -9.11 -7.74 -9.02
C VAL A 22 -10.55 -8.09 -9.39
N GLY A 23 -10.75 -9.14 -10.20
CA GLY A 23 -12.06 -9.72 -10.48
C GLY A 23 -12.73 -10.35 -9.25
N VAL A 24 -11.96 -11.08 -8.42
CA VAL A 24 -12.42 -11.64 -7.14
C VAL A 24 -12.86 -10.54 -6.19
N LEU A 25 -12.01 -9.54 -5.94
CA LEU A 25 -12.29 -8.41 -5.05
C LEU A 25 -13.55 -7.65 -5.48
N ARG A 26 -13.66 -7.33 -6.77
CA ARG A 26 -14.84 -6.64 -7.30
C ARG A 26 -16.12 -7.46 -7.09
N MET A 27 -16.10 -8.75 -7.43
CA MET A 27 -17.27 -9.62 -7.28
C MET A 27 -17.64 -9.84 -5.81
N PHE A 28 -16.65 -9.91 -4.92
CA PHE A 28 -16.86 -9.97 -3.48
C PHE A 28 -17.49 -8.67 -2.96
N GLY A 29 -16.98 -7.49 -3.35
CA GLY A 29 -17.59 -6.21 -2.97
C GLY A 29 -19.02 -6.00 -3.51
N MET A 30 -19.33 -6.56 -4.69
CA MET A 30 -20.71 -6.56 -5.21
C MET A 30 -21.66 -7.48 -4.43
N LYS A 31 -21.15 -8.59 -3.89
CA LYS A 31 -21.92 -9.56 -3.11
C LYS A 31 -21.02 -10.23 -2.07
N PRO A 32 -20.86 -9.61 -0.89
CA PRO A 32 -20.02 -10.13 0.18
C PRO A 32 -20.48 -11.52 0.63
N TRP A 33 -19.56 -12.34 1.14
CA TRP A 33 -19.86 -13.68 1.65
C TRP A 33 -19.89 -13.65 3.17
N PRO A 34 -21.06 -13.75 3.82
CA PRO A 34 -21.15 -13.72 5.28
C PRO A 34 -20.24 -14.78 5.92
N GLY A 35 -19.54 -14.39 6.98
CA GLY A 35 -18.57 -15.24 7.67
C GLY A 35 -17.22 -15.45 6.96
N VAL A 36 -17.01 -14.86 5.78
CA VAL A 36 -15.71 -14.96 5.06
C VAL A 36 -14.97 -13.64 5.11
N ARG A 37 -13.69 -13.71 5.45
CA ARG A 37 -12.76 -12.59 5.42
C ARG A 37 -11.78 -12.74 4.28
N LEU A 38 -11.66 -11.68 3.48
CA LEU A 38 -10.77 -11.63 2.33
C LEU A 38 -9.55 -10.77 2.64
N THR A 39 -8.35 -11.27 2.35
CA THR A 39 -7.09 -10.55 2.52
C THR A 39 -6.31 -10.56 1.21
N LEU A 40 -5.92 -9.39 0.71
CA LEU A 40 -4.98 -9.25 -0.41
C LEU A 40 -3.58 -8.93 0.14
N ILE A 41 -2.58 -9.71 -0.25
CA ILE A 41 -1.16 -9.44 0.00
C ILE A 41 -0.51 -9.07 -1.34
N CYS A 42 0.06 -7.88 -1.44
CA CYS A 42 0.76 -7.44 -2.65
C CYS A 42 1.86 -6.41 -2.35
N THR A 43 2.83 -6.30 -3.26
CA THR A 43 3.92 -5.34 -3.16
C THR A 43 3.52 -3.92 -3.56
N ASP A 44 2.55 -3.81 -4.47
CA ASP A 44 2.15 -2.55 -5.09
C ASP A 44 0.69 -2.22 -4.75
N ILE A 45 0.38 -0.96 -4.42
CA ILE A 45 -0.98 -0.47 -4.18
C ILE A 45 -1.75 -0.24 -5.49
N HIS A 46 -1.02 -0.06 -6.59
CA HIS A 46 -1.57 0.17 -7.91
C HIS A 46 -1.11 -0.93 -8.85
N THR A 47 -2.06 -1.68 -9.42
CA THR A 47 -1.73 -2.71 -10.40
C THR A 47 -2.00 -2.19 -11.82
N PRO A 48 -0.99 -2.17 -12.71
CA PRO A 48 -1.17 -1.66 -14.06
C PRO A 48 -2.00 -2.62 -14.91
N TYR A 49 -2.94 -2.04 -15.67
CA TYR A 49 -3.65 -2.75 -16.70
C TYR A 49 -2.79 -2.80 -17.97
N SER A 50 -2.17 -3.96 -18.20
CA SER A 50 -1.21 -4.15 -19.29
C SER A 50 -1.79 -3.86 -20.68
N GLY A 51 -3.11 -3.96 -20.85
CA GLY A 51 -3.79 -3.63 -22.11
C GLY A 51 -3.70 -2.14 -22.49
N MET A 52 -3.61 -1.24 -21.50
CA MET A 52 -3.49 0.21 -21.71
C MET A 52 -2.06 0.74 -21.57
N LEU A 53 -1.13 -0.07 -21.04
CA LEU A 53 0.26 0.33 -20.83
C LEU A 53 0.90 0.97 -22.08
N PRO A 54 0.80 0.39 -23.29
CA PRO A 54 1.39 1.03 -24.47
C PRO A 54 0.78 2.38 -24.81
N GLY A 55 -0.53 2.58 -24.54
CA GLY A 55 -1.16 3.89 -24.70
C GLY A 55 -0.68 4.91 -23.68
N TYR A 56 -0.39 4.49 -22.45
CA TYR A 56 0.23 5.34 -21.42
C TYR A 56 1.65 5.74 -21.81
N ILE A 57 2.46 4.79 -22.27
CA ILE A 57 3.81 5.03 -22.79
C ILE A 57 3.77 6.00 -23.99
N ALA A 58 2.81 5.83 -24.89
CA ALA A 58 2.60 6.75 -26.02
C ALA A 58 2.09 8.14 -25.59
N GLY A 59 1.65 8.32 -24.34
CA GLY A 59 1.14 9.58 -23.79
C GLY A 59 -0.35 9.85 -23.96
N HIS A 60 -1.14 8.82 -24.26
CA HIS A 60 -2.60 8.96 -24.48
C HIS A 60 -3.42 8.85 -23.19
N TYR A 61 -2.81 8.36 -22.11
CA TYR A 61 -3.45 8.09 -20.84
C TYR A 61 -2.62 8.69 -19.70
N SER A 62 -3.29 9.09 -18.62
CA SER A 62 -2.64 9.41 -17.36
C SER A 62 -2.25 8.14 -16.59
N TYR A 63 -1.49 8.30 -15.51
CA TYR A 63 -1.17 7.19 -14.61
C TYR A 63 -2.44 6.56 -14.00
N ASP A 64 -3.40 7.40 -13.58
CA ASP A 64 -4.65 6.97 -12.95
C ASP A 64 -5.62 6.30 -13.96
N ASP A 65 -5.51 6.61 -15.26
CA ASP A 65 -6.31 5.93 -16.31
C ASP A 65 -5.93 4.45 -16.49
N VAL A 66 -4.67 4.08 -16.24
CA VAL A 66 -4.14 2.75 -16.58
C VAL A 66 -3.84 1.87 -15.37
N HIS A 67 -3.90 2.40 -14.16
CA HIS A 67 -3.66 1.64 -12.94
C HIS A 67 -4.98 1.39 -12.20
N ILE A 68 -5.20 0.13 -11.83
CA ILE A 68 -6.28 -0.22 -10.91
C ILE A 68 -5.79 0.07 -9.49
N ASP A 69 -6.56 0.87 -8.77
CA ASP A 69 -6.31 1.20 -7.37
C ASP A 69 -6.76 0.06 -6.46
N LEU A 70 -5.80 -0.76 -5.99
CA LEU A 70 -6.09 -1.90 -5.13
C LEU A 70 -6.53 -1.45 -3.73
N GLY A 71 -6.02 -0.32 -3.23
CA GLY A 71 -6.45 0.25 -1.95
C GLY A 71 -7.94 0.57 -1.98
N ARG A 72 -8.38 1.31 -3.00
CA ARG A 72 -9.79 1.66 -3.20
C ARG A 72 -10.66 0.44 -3.47
N LEU A 73 -10.18 -0.52 -4.27
CA LEU A 73 -10.90 -1.76 -4.57
C LEU A 73 -11.05 -2.67 -3.34
N CYS A 74 -10.02 -2.78 -2.50
CA CYS A 74 -10.09 -3.50 -1.23
C CYS A 74 -11.06 -2.82 -0.25
N ALA A 75 -11.02 -1.48 -0.16
CA ALA A 75 -11.98 -0.73 0.65
C ALA A 75 -13.43 -0.96 0.18
N PHE A 76 -13.68 -0.97 -1.14
CA PHE A 76 -14.98 -1.32 -1.71
C PHE A 76 -15.39 -2.77 -1.37
N ALA A 77 -14.44 -3.70 -1.42
CA ALA A 77 -14.68 -5.10 -1.14
C ALA A 77 -14.84 -5.43 0.36
N GLY A 78 -14.52 -4.50 1.27
CA GLY A 78 -14.34 -4.82 2.69
C GLY A 78 -13.21 -5.82 2.94
N ALA A 79 -12.22 -5.87 2.03
CA ALA A 79 -11.09 -6.77 2.11
C ALA A 79 -9.90 -6.10 2.82
N ARG A 80 -9.13 -6.89 3.56
CA ARG A 80 -7.85 -6.44 4.13
C ARG A 80 -6.83 -6.28 3.01
N LEU A 81 -6.00 -5.24 3.09
CA LEU A 81 -4.88 -5.01 2.18
C LEU A 81 -3.57 -4.98 2.97
N PHE A 82 -2.71 -5.95 2.71
CA PHE A 82 -1.39 -6.07 3.33
C PHE A 82 -0.32 -5.75 2.27
N LYS A 83 0.37 -4.61 2.44
CA LYS A 83 1.51 -4.24 1.58
C LYS A 83 2.76 -4.97 2.06
N ASP A 84 3.05 -6.12 1.47
CA ASP A 84 4.27 -6.89 1.75
C ASP A 84 4.62 -7.84 0.58
N GLU A 85 5.85 -8.34 0.59
CA GLU A 85 6.37 -9.34 -0.33
C GLU A 85 6.16 -10.75 0.25
N VAL A 86 5.48 -11.62 -0.52
CA VAL A 86 5.38 -13.04 -0.18
C VAL A 86 6.65 -13.76 -0.64
N VAL A 87 7.28 -14.48 0.27
CA VAL A 87 8.56 -15.18 0.05
C VAL A 87 8.46 -16.70 0.23
N GLY A 88 7.31 -17.21 0.67
CA GLY A 88 7.10 -18.63 0.86
C GLY A 88 5.68 -18.98 1.29
N ILE A 89 5.39 -20.28 1.33
CA ILE A 89 4.13 -20.83 1.83
C ILE A 89 4.47 -22.02 2.72
N ASP A 90 4.03 -21.97 3.97
CA ASP A 90 4.01 -23.12 4.86
C ASP A 90 2.66 -23.83 4.70
N ARG A 91 2.64 -24.84 3.84
CA ARG A 91 1.42 -25.60 3.54
C ARG A 91 0.96 -26.45 4.72
N ALA A 92 1.90 -26.92 5.55
CA ALA A 92 1.60 -27.79 6.68
C ALA A 92 0.81 -27.04 7.75
N ASN A 93 1.19 -25.79 8.02
CA ASN A 93 0.51 -24.92 8.99
C ASN A 93 -0.48 -23.94 8.34
N GLN A 94 -0.68 -24.02 7.02
CA GLN A 94 -1.55 -23.15 6.23
C GLN A 94 -1.26 -21.66 6.43
N LYS A 95 0.01 -21.27 6.29
CA LYS A 95 0.46 -19.88 6.41
C LYS A 95 1.18 -19.38 5.17
N VAL A 96 0.90 -18.16 4.78
CA VAL A 96 1.69 -17.41 3.80
C VAL A 96 2.84 -16.73 4.53
N ILE A 97 4.07 -16.95 4.08
CA ILE A 97 5.26 -16.33 4.67
C ILE A 97 5.53 -15.02 3.94
N CYS A 98 5.48 -13.93 4.69
CA CYS A 98 5.76 -12.59 4.23
C CYS A 98 7.15 -12.16 4.68
N LYS A 99 7.75 -11.20 3.97
CA LYS A 99 9.12 -10.76 4.21
C LYS A 99 9.26 -9.90 5.47
N ASN A 100 8.33 -8.97 5.70
CA ASN A 100 8.49 -7.92 6.70
C ASN A 100 7.43 -7.97 7.80
N ARG A 101 6.67 -9.07 7.91
CA ARG A 101 5.62 -9.25 8.92
C ARG A 101 5.43 -10.72 9.29
N PRO A 102 4.72 -11.02 10.39
CA PRO A 102 4.43 -12.39 10.78
C PRO A 102 3.62 -13.15 9.71
N PRO A 103 3.79 -14.48 9.57
CA PRO A 103 3.08 -15.28 8.58
C PRO A 103 1.56 -15.18 8.72
N VAL A 104 0.84 -15.15 7.59
CA VAL A 104 -0.62 -14.93 7.54
C VAL A 104 -1.35 -16.26 7.31
N ALA A 105 -2.22 -16.64 8.23
CA ALA A 105 -3.01 -17.87 8.12
C ALA A 105 -4.08 -17.82 7.02
N TYR A 106 -4.40 -18.97 6.41
CA TYR A 106 -5.46 -19.10 5.40
C TYR A 106 -6.28 -20.40 5.55
N ASP A 107 -7.57 -20.34 5.23
CA ASP A 107 -8.37 -21.56 4.93
C ASP A 107 -8.31 -21.88 3.44
N ALA A 108 -8.31 -20.85 2.59
CA ALA A 108 -8.06 -20.95 1.15
C ALA A 108 -7.03 -19.91 0.71
N LEU A 109 -6.14 -20.30 -0.19
CA LEU A 109 -5.09 -19.44 -0.75
C LEU A 109 -5.27 -19.36 -2.27
N SER A 110 -5.10 -18.19 -2.86
CA SER A 110 -5.03 -18.02 -4.31
C SER A 110 -3.81 -17.20 -4.70
N ILE A 111 -3.06 -17.64 -5.72
CA ILE A 111 -1.83 -17.01 -6.19
C ILE A 111 -2.06 -16.42 -7.59
N ASN A 112 -1.82 -15.11 -7.74
CA ASN A 112 -1.95 -14.36 -8.99
C ASN A 112 -0.93 -13.22 -9.05
N ILE A 113 0.34 -13.60 -9.08
CA ILE A 113 1.51 -12.71 -9.06
C ILE A 113 2.02 -12.35 -10.46
N GLY A 114 1.32 -12.77 -11.52
CA GLY A 114 1.79 -12.61 -12.89
C GLY A 114 2.99 -13.51 -13.21
N SER A 115 3.74 -13.15 -14.25
CA SER A 115 4.95 -13.86 -14.69
C SER A 115 6.19 -12.98 -14.50
N THR A 116 7.33 -13.60 -14.22
CA THR A 116 8.61 -12.92 -13.97
C THR A 116 9.52 -13.09 -15.19
N PRO A 117 10.15 -12.02 -15.72
CA PRO A 117 11.11 -12.17 -16.80
C PRO A 117 12.28 -13.03 -16.39
N GLN A 118 12.72 -13.90 -17.29
CA GLN A 118 13.86 -14.79 -17.07
C GLN A 118 15.18 -14.11 -17.46
N VAL A 119 15.40 -12.87 -16.99
CA VAL A 119 16.63 -12.10 -17.27
C VAL A 119 17.89 -12.79 -16.75
N GLN A 120 17.76 -13.67 -15.76
CA GLN A 120 18.88 -14.43 -15.19
C GLN A 120 19.44 -15.50 -16.15
N LEU A 121 18.68 -15.91 -17.17
CA LEU A 121 19.13 -16.92 -18.14
C LEU A 121 20.11 -16.35 -19.17
N VAL A 122 20.18 -15.02 -19.30
CA VAL A 122 21.05 -14.33 -20.25
C VAL A 122 22.13 -13.59 -19.45
N PRO A 123 23.41 -13.99 -19.56
CA PRO A 123 24.52 -13.29 -18.90
C PRO A 123 24.47 -11.77 -19.15
N GLY A 124 24.57 -11.00 -18.06
CA GLY A 124 24.54 -9.53 -18.08
C GLY A 124 23.15 -8.89 -18.23
N ALA A 125 22.08 -9.63 -18.52
CA ALA A 125 20.76 -9.03 -18.75
C ALA A 125 20.09 -8.49 -17.47
N LEU A 126 20.33 -9.11 -16.32
CA LEU A 126 19.80 -8.63 -15.03
C LEU A 126 20.32 -7.22 -14.67
N GLU A 127 21.57 -6.93 -15.01
CA GLU A 127 22.26 -5.68 -14.65
C GLU A 127 22.08 -4.59 -15.71
N ASN A 128 21.97 -4.98 -16.99
CA ASN A 128 22.07 -4.06 -18.11
C ASN A 128 20.77 -3.89 -18.92
N ALA A 129 19.71 -4.63 -18.61
CA ALA A 129 18.42 -4.49 -19.29
C ALA A 129 17.31 -4.02 -18.35
N VAL A 130 16.35 -3.31 -18.92
CA VAL A 130 15.13 -2.89 -18.25
C VAL A 130 14.02 -3.89 -18.54
N PRO A 131 13.66 -4.76 -17.57
CA PRO A 131 12.54 -5.66 -17.75
C PRO A 131 11.21 -4.91 -17.73
N VAL A 132 10.31 -5.22 -18.68
CA VAL A 132 8.97 -4.59 -18.73
C VAL A 132 8.06 -5.10 -17.60
N LYS A 133 8.29 -6.31 -17.09
CA LYS A 133 7.57 -6.86 -15.92
C LYS A 133 8.56 -7.07 -14.76
N PRO A 134 8.20 -6.79 -13.49
CA PRO A 134 6.97 -6.13 -13.05
C PRO A 134 6.86 -4.69 -13.59
N ILE A 135 5.67 -4.33 -14.06
CA ILE A 135 5.43 -3.05 -14.77
C ILE A 135 5.68 -1.82 -13.87
N ALA A 136 5.49 -1.96 -12.56
CA ALA A 136 5.75 -0.86 -11.62
C ALA A 136 7.19 -0.33 -11.70
N ARG A 137 8.18 -1.23 -11.80
CA ARG A 137 9.60 -0.85 -11.97
C ARG A 137 9.87 -0.28 -13.36
N PHE A 138 9.26 -0.86 -14.39
CA PHE A 138 9.36 -0.38 -15.75
C PHE A 138 8.90 1.09 -15.88
N ASN A 139 7.83 1.48 -15.19
CA ASN A 139 7.31 2.85 -15.24
C ASN A 139 8.36 3.91 -14.83
N GLN A 140 9.12 3.63 -13.75
CA GLN A 140 10.17 4.54 -13.29
C GLN A 140 11.32 4.66 -14.30
N CYS A 141 11.71 3.53 -14.89
CA CYS A 141 12.73 3.49 -15.94
C CYS A 141 12.28 4.25 -17.18
N TRP A 142 11.01 4.08 -17.58
CA TRP A 142 10.40 4.80 -18.68
C TRP A 142 10.40 6.32 -18.48
N ILE A 143 9.95 6.79 -17.31
CA ILE A 143 9.96 8.24 -16.99
C ILE A 143 11.40 8.77 -17.02
N SER A 144 12.36 8.01 -16.48
CA SER A 144 13.77 8.39 -16.51
C SER A 144 14.31 8.47 -17.94
N LEU A 145 13.99 7.51 -18.81
CA LEU A 145 14.34 7.56 -20.23
C LEU A 145 13.72 8.78 -20.93
N LEU A 146 12.44 9.05 -20.69
CA LEU A 146 11.73 10.18 -21.25
C LEU A 146 12.40 11.51 -20.89
N GLU A 147 12.76 11.70 -19.62
CA GLU A 147 13.47 12.90 -19.14
C GLU A 147 14.90 12.98 -19.67
N ARG A 148 15.64 11.87 -19.75
CA ARG A 148 16.97 11.85 -20.37
C ARG A 148 16.93 12.26 -21.84
N VAL A 149 15.99 11.73 -22.62
CA VAL A 149 15.84 12.11 -24.04
C VAL A 149 15.46 13.59 -24.17
N LYS A 150 14.67 14.14 -23.24
CA LYS A 150 14.35 15.57 -23.22
C LYS A 150 15.54 16.47 -22.94
N THR A 151 16.36 16.08 -21.97
CA THR A 151 17.43 16.92 -21.42
C THR A 151 18.78 16.74 -22.10
N HIS A 152 19.06 15.57 -22.69
CA HIS A 152 20.32 15.27 -23.35
C HIS A 152 20.19 15.38 -24.88
N ALA A 153 21.05 16.19 -25.50
CA ALA A 153 21.14 16.34 -26.95
C ALA A 153 22.13 15.32 -27.53
N GLY A 154 21.75 14.63 -28.61
CA GLY A 154 22.59 13.61 -29.22
C GLY A 154 21.80 12.40 -29.69
N LYS A 155 22.49 11.51 -30.42
CA LYS A 155 21.91 10.26 -30.88
C LYS A 155 21.60 9.36 -29.68
N THR A 156 20.44 8.71 -29.67
CA THR A 156 20.07 7.71 -28.65
C THR A 156 19.54 6.46 -29.35
N THR A 157 20.20 5.33 -29.10
CA THR A 157 19.85 4.01 -29.65
C THR A 157 19.10 3.21 -28.59
N ILE A 158 17.88 2.79 -28.91
CA ILE A 158 17.00 2.02 -28.02
C ILE A 158 16.77 0.64 -28.64
N ALA A 159 17.11 -0.41 -27.91
CA ALA A 159 16.87 -1.79 -28.32
C ALA A 159 15.71 -2.40 -27.53
N VAL A 160 14.81 -3.10 -28.23
CA VAL A 160 13.72 -3.87 -27.62
C VAL A 160 13.93 -5.35 -27.95
N VAL A 161 14.04 -6.19 -26.93
CA VAL A 161 14.27 -7.63 -27.08
C VAL A 161 12.97 -8.39 -26.84
N GLY A 162 12.41 -8.97 -27.92
CA GLY A 162 11.18 -9.76 -27.91
C GLY A 162 10.19 -9.35 -29.01
N GLY A 163 10.07 -10.14 -30.08
CA GLY A 163 9.18 -9.88 -31.22
C GLY A 163 7.69 -10.23 -31.02
N GLY A 164 7.26 -10.48 -29.78
CA GLY A 164 5.86 -10.75 -29.46
C GLY A 164 4.99 -9.49 -29.46
N ALA A 165 3.67 -9.65 -29.24
CA ALA A 165 2.71 -8.53 -29.25
C ALA A 165 3.10 -7.39 -28.31
N GLY A 166 3.49 -7.72 -27.08
CA GLY A 166 3.93 -6.71 -26.11
C GLY A 166 5.19 -5.95 -26.53
N GLY A 167 6.19 -6.63 -27.13
CA GLY A 167 7.43 -5.98 -27.55
C GLY A 167 7.26 -5.09 -28.77
N VAL A 168 6.53 -5.57 -29.79
CA VAL A 168 6.19 -4.76 -30.99
C VAL A 168 5.36 -3.54 -30.60
N GLU A 169 4.31 -3.71 -29.79
CA GLU A 169 3.44 -2.61 -29.36
C GLU A 169 4.19 -1.58 -28.53
N LEU A 170 5.06 -2.05 -27.61
CA LEU A 170 5.87 -1.17 -26.78
C LEU A 170 6.91 -0.39 -27.59
N ALA A 171 7.63 -1.04 -28.52
CA ALA A 171 8.60 -0.39 -29.38
C ALA A 171 7.98 0.76 -30.16
N LEU A 172 6.82 0.52 -30.79
CA LEU A 172 6.08 1.52 -31.55
C LEU A 172 5.53 2.66 -30.67
N ALA A 173 5.08 2.35 -29.45
CA ALA A 173 4.60 3.34 -28.50
C ALA A 173 5.72 4.27 -27.99
N MET A 174 6.86 3.70 -27.58
CA MET A 174 8.02 4.48 -27.12
C MET A 174 8.56 5.36 -28.24
N GLN A 175 8.72 4.80 -29.43
CA GLN A 175 9.19 5.53 -30.59
C GLN A 175 8.28 6.73 -30.92
N PHE A 176 6.97 6.51 -30.94
CA PHE A 176 6.00 7.58 -31.17
C PHE A 176 6.13 8.70 -30.12
N ARG A 177 6.18 8.36 -28.82
CA ARG A 177 6.26 9.37 -27.76
C ARG A 177 7.55 10.18 -27.83
N LEU A 178 8.70 9.51 -27.91
CA LEU A 178 9.99 10.18 -27.86
C LEU A 178 10.23 11.06 -29.09
N ARG A 179 9.86 10.61 -30.30
CA ARG A 179 9.97 11.43 -31.52
C ARG A 179 9.12 12.70 -31.44
N ASN A 180 7.90 12.60 -30.91
CA ASN A 180 7.02 13.76 -30.74
C ASN A 180 7.57 14.77 -29.72
N GLU A 181 8.18 14.30 -28.64
CA GLU A 181 8.83 15.16 -27.65
C GLU A 181 10.02 15.90 -28.26
N LEU A 182 10.89 15.22 -29.01
CA LEU A 182 11.98 15.86 -29.75
C LEU A 182 11.46 16.92 -30.72
N THR A 183 10.44 16.58 -31.50
CA THR A 183 9.81 17.51 -32.45
C THR A 183 9.23 18.73 -31.75
N ALA A 184 8.55 18.55 -30.62
CA ALA A 184 7.97 19.64 -29.83
C ALA A 184 9.02 20.58 -29.24
N MET A 185 10.23 20.07 -28.97
CA MET A 185 11.39 20.88 -28.55
C MET A 185 12.20 21.46 -29.71
N GLY A 186 11.77 21.26 -30.97
CA GLY A 186 12.50 21.71 -32.16
C GLY A 186 13.77 20.92 -32.47
N ARG A 187 13.93 19.72 -31.91
CA ARG A 187 15.05 18.80 -32.15
C ARG A 187 14.73 17.82 -33.28
N ASN A 188 15.77 17.23 -33.87
CA ASN A 188 15.60 16.28 -34.95
C ASN A 188 15.10 14.93 -34.38
N PRO A 189 13.90 14.43 -34.74
CA PRO A 189 13.42 13.15 -34.24
C PRO A 189 14.28 11.95 -34.70
N ASP A 190 15.09 12.10 -35.76
CA ASP A 190 16.02 11.08 -36.25
C ASP A 190 17.31 10.97 -35.43
N GLU A 191 17.43 11.76 -34.35
CA GLU A 191 18.38 11.47 -33.26
C GLU A 191 18.06 10.14 -32.57
N LEU A 192 16.84 9.61 -32.71
CA LEU A 192 16.43 8.34 -32.12
C LEU A 192 16.57 7.19 -33.11
N GLU A 193 17.29 6.14 -32.71
CA GLU A 193 17.39 4.89 -33.44
C GLU A 193 16.72 3.77 -32.64
N PHE A 194 15.84 3.00 -33.29
CA PHE A 194 15.09 1.92 -32.64
C PHE A 194 15.39 0.59 -33.29
N HIS A 195 15.74 -0.41 -32.47
CA HIS A 195 15.98 -1.78 -32.89
C HIS A 195 15.02 -2.74 -32.19
N LEU A 196 14.45 -3.68 -32.92
CA LEU A 196 13.60 -4.74 -32.39
C LEU A 196 14.24 -6.11 -32.70
N PHE A 197 14.57 -6.86 -31.66
CA PHE A 197 15.15 -8.20 -31.76
C PHE A 197 14.06 -9.26 -31.56
N THR A 198 13.99 -10.24 -32.48
CA THR A 198 13.14 -11.40 -32.35
C THR A 198 13.94 -12.69 -32.58
N ALA A 199 13.73 -13.68 -31.72
CA ALA A 199 14.35 -15.00 -31.88
C ALA A 199 13.68 -15.82 -33.00
N ASP A 200 12.45 -15.46 -33.37
CA ASP A 200 11.69 -16.09 -34.44
C ASP A 200 11.98 -15.45 -35.80
N SER A 201 11.62 -16.15 -36.88
CA SER A 201 11.76 -15.63 -38.25
C SER A 201 10.79 -14.47 -38.55
N ASP A 202 9.68 -14.36 -37.81
CA ASP A 202 8.69 -13.30 -37.94
C ASP A 202 8.38 -12.63 -36.60
N VAL A 203 7.93 -11.38 -36.65
CA VAL A 203 7.25 -10.75 -35.51
C VAL A 203 5.84 -11.32 -35.33
N LEU A 204 5.33 -11.27 -34.09
CA LEU A 204 4.00 -11.77 -33.73
C LEU A 204 3.76 -13.22 -34.19
N PRO A 205 4.63 -14.18 -33.82
CA PRO A 205 4.59 -15.55 -34.32
C PRO A 205 3.28 -16.29 -33.97
N THR A 206 2.52 -15.82 -33.00
CA THR A 206 1.20 -16.37 -32.62
C THR A 206 0.03 -15.80 -33.44
N HIS A 207 0.28 -14.82 -34.32
CA HIS A 207 -0.75 -14.12 -35.10
C HIS A 207 -0.73 -14.54 -36.57
N ASN A 208 -1.82 -14.29 -37.31
CA ASN A 208 -1.93 -14.69 -38.71
C ASN A 208 -1.00 -13.88 -39.64
N PRO A 209 -0.64 -14.42 -40.82
CA PRO A 209 0.33 -13.78 -41.73
C PRO A 209 -0.04 -12.36 -42.16
N GLY A 210 -1.34 -12.07 -42.36
CA GLY A 210 -1.80 -10.74 -42.73
C GLY A 210 -1.60 -9.69 -41.64
N VAL A 211 -1.67 -10.08 -40.37
CA VAL A 211 -1.35 -9.21 -39.23
C VAL A 211 0.16 -9.00 -39.13
N ARG A 212 0.97 -10.05 -39.29
CA ARG A 212 2.44 -9.95 -39.28
C ARG A 212 2.95 -8.98 -40.34
N ALA A 213 2.51 -9.16 -41.59
CA ALA A 213 2.89 -8.30 -42.72
C ALA A 213 2.53 -6.82 -42.49
N ARG A 214 1.40 -6.54 -41.83
CA ARG A 214 1.03 -5.16 -41.49
C ARG A 214 1.97 -4.54 -40.45
N PHE A 215 2.34 -5.29 -39.41
CA PHE A 215 3.27 -4.77 -38.40
C PHE A 215 4.68 -4.61 -38.95
N GLU A 216 5.15 -5.53 -39.79
CA GLU A 216 6.43 -5.38 -40.48
C GLU A 216 6.45 -4.12 -41.36
N LYS A 217 5.37 -3.88 -42.10
CA LYS A 217 5.21 -2.65 -42.87
C LYS A 217 5.28 -1.41 -41.99
N VAL A 218 4.55 -1.39 -40.86
CA VAL A 218 4.56 -0.24 -39.92
C VAL A 218 5.94 -0.04 -39.29
N LEU A 219 6.62 -1.11 -38.86
CA LEU A 219 7.98 -1.04 -38.31
C LEU A 219 8.94 -0.43 -39.34
N ASN A 220 8.88 -0.88 -40.59
CA ASN A 220 9.71 -0.37 -41.67
C ASN A 220 9.39 1.09 -42.03
N GLU A 221 8.11 1.45 -42.17
CA GLU A 221 7.67 2.82 -42.45
C GLU A 221 8.09 3.82 -41.36
N ARG A 222 8.30 3.33 -40.13
CA ARG A 222 8.77 4.14 -39.02
C ARG A 222 10.27 4.04 -38.76
N GLY A 223 11.03 3.32 -39.58
CA GLY A 223 12.48 3.19 -39.39
C GLY A 223 12.87 2.42 -38.12
N VAL A 224 12.03 1.51 -37.63
CA VAL A 224 12.44 0.54 -36.61
C VAL A 224 13.19 -0.59 -37.30
N VAL A 225 14.46 -0.78 -36.95
CA VAL A 225 15.31 -1.84 -37.50
C VAL A 225 14.91 -3.18 -36.88
N LEU A 226 14.40 -4.10 -37.70
CA LEU A 226 13.97 -5.42 -37.26
C LEU A 226 15.07 -6.47 -37.48
N HIS A 227 15.54 -7.07 -36.38
CA HIS A 227 16.51 -8.16 -36.37
C HIS A 227 15.76 -9.49 -36.19
N ARG A 228 15.76 -10.32 -37.24
CA ARG A 228 15.09 -11.64 -37.29
C ARG A 228 16.07 -12.76 -36.96
N ASP A 229 15.54 -13.87 -36.43
CA ASP A 229 16.34 -15.02 -36.02
C ASP A 229 17.51 -14.63 -35.08
N ALA A 230 17.33 -13.52 -34.37
CA ALA A 230 18.34 -12.79 -33.62
C ALA A 230 18.11 -12.98 -32.13
N GLU A 231 18.21 -14.23 -31.68
CA GLU A 231 18.15 -14.60 -30.26
C GLU A 231 19.30 -13.91 -29.50
N VAL A 232 18.98 -12.99 -28.59
CA VAL A 232 19.97 -12.31 -27.75
C VAL A 232 20.41 -13.26 -26.63
N VAL A 233 21.71 -13.55 -26.58
CA VAL A 233 22.29 -14.57 -25.68
C VAL A 233 23.24 -13.99 -24.64
N GLN A 234 23.65 -12.73 -24.77
CA GLN A 234 24.52 -12.05 -23.82
C GLN A 234 24.37 -10.53 -23.90
N LEU A 235 24.47 -9.85 -22.76
CA LEU A 235 24.70 -8.40 -22.66
C LEU A 235 26.04 -8.14 -21.97
N ASP A 236 26.83 -7.23 -22.54
CA ASP A 236 28.09 -6.73 -21.97
C ASP A 236 28.00 -5.21 -21.87
N GLY A 237 27.64 -4.72 -20.68
CA GLY A 237 27.21 -3.34 -20.49
C GLY A 237 26.04 -3.00 -21.42
N HIS A 238 26.20 -1.91 -22.17
CA HIS A 238 25.23 -1.44 -23.18
C HIS A 238 25.31 -2.16 -24.54
N THR A 239 26.07 -3.26 -24.64
CA THR A 239 26.22 -3.99 -25.91
C THR A 239 25.49 -5.33 -25.85
N LEU A 240 24.54 -5.52 -26.76
CA LEU A 240 23.83 -6.79 -26.92
C LEU A 240 24.52 -7.68 -27.96
N GLN A 241 24.51 -8.99 -27.71
CA GLN A 241 25.07 -10.00 -28.60
C GLN A 241 24.04 -11.09 -28.90
N THR A 242 23.85 -11.38 -30.19
CA THR A 242 22.97 -12.45 -30.65
C THR A 242 23.70 -13.76 -30.81
N LYS A 243 22.96 -14.87 -30.83
CA LYS A 243 23.47 -16.22 -31.05
C LYS A 243 24.23 -16.37 -32.38
N GLN A 244 23.84 -15.59 -33.38
CA GLN A 244 24.49 -15.58 -34.70
C GLN A 244 25.75 -14.70 -34.74
N GLY A 245 26.11 -14.06 -33.62
CA GLY A 245 27.32 -13.24 -33.49
C GLY A 245 27.13 -11.77 -33.81
N GLU A 246 25.92 -11.32 -34.12
CA GLU A 246 25.61 -9.89 -34.28
C GLU A 246 25.81 -9.16 -32.95
N ARG A 247 26.41 -7.96 -33.00
CA ARG A 247 26.60 -7.08 -31.86
C ARG A 247 26.05 -5.69 -32.14
N LEU A 248 25.30 -5.12 -31.20
CA LEU A 248 24.77 -3.76 -31.27
C LEU A 248 24.98 -3.06 -29.94
N HIS A 249 25.40 -1.80 -29.98
CA HIS A 249 25.40 -0.93 -28.80
C HIS A 249 24.07 -0.17 -28.71
N ALA A 250 23.45 -0.16 -27.52
CA ALA A 250 22.21 0.55 -27.27
C ALA A 250 22.27 1.27 -25.92
N ASP A 251 21.93 2.56 -25.90
CA ASP A 251 21.87 3.38 -24.70
C ASP A 251 20.80 2.87 -23.72
N GLU A 252 19.74 2.26 -24.25
CA GLU A 252 18.68 1.65 -23.45
C GLU A 252 18.24 0.30 -24.05
N ILE A 253 18.13 -0.73 -23.20
CA ILE A 253 17.76 -2.09 -23.60
C ILE A 253 16.49 -2.51 -22.86
N MET A 254 15.36 -2.57 -23.57
CA MET A 254 14.07 -3.02 -23.04
C MET A 254 13.92 -4.53 -23.23
N TRP A 255 13.67 -5.25 -22.12
CA TRP A 255 13.58 -6.70 -22.11
C TRP A 255 12.13 -7.18 -22.03
N VAL A 256 11.63 -7.76 -23.12
CA VAL A 256 10.22 -8.15 -23.33
C VAL A 256 10.10 -9.61 -23.79
N THR A 257 11.02 -10.48 -23.33
CA THR A 257 11.08 -11.90 -23.72
C THR A 257 10.18 -12.80 -22.86
N GLN A 258 10.24 -14.11 -23.13
CA GLN A 258 9.44 -15.12 -22.43
C GLN A 258 9.67 -15.06 -20.91
N ALA A 259 8.56 -14.98 -20.18
CA ALA A 259 8.54 -14.97 -18.73
C ALA A 259 8.41 -16.40 -18.17
N GLY A 260 8.82 -16.59 -16.91
CA GLY A 260 8.61 -17.82 -16.13
C GLY A 260 7.95 -17.52 -14.79
N GLY A 261 7.91 -18.53 -13.92
CA GLY A 261 7.43 -18.37 -12.55
C GLY A 261 8.37 -17.58 -11.65
N ALA A 262 7.83 -17.08 -10.53
CA ALA A 262 8.65 -16.40 -9.52
C ALA A 262 9.53 -17.41 -8.77
N ALA A 263 10.79 -17.05 -8.51
CA ALA A 263 11.79 -17.96 -7.94
C ALA A 263 11.41 -18.54 -6.57
N TRP A 264 10.72 -17.76 -5.72
CA TRP A 264 10.32 -18.20 -4.38
C TRP A 264 9.34 -19.39 -4.40
N LEU A 265 8.65 -19.63 -5.52
CA LEU A 265 7.74 -20.78 -5.66
C LEU A 265 8.48 -22.11 -5.62
N ALA A 266 9.75 -22.16 -6.00
CA ALA A 266 10.55 -23.39 -6.01
C ALA A 266 10.62 -24.06 -4.63
N ASN A 267 10.51 -23.27 -3.55
CA ASN A 267 10.61 -23.73 -2.17
C ASN A 267 9.24 -23.95 -1.49
N THR A 268 8.14 -23.99 -2.27
CA THR A 268 6.77 -24.12 -1.73
C THR A 268 6.22 -25.54 -1.76
N ASP A 269 7.00 -26.49 -2.29
CA ASP A 269 6.58 -27.86 -2.62
C ASP A 269 5.40 -27.98 -3.60
N LEU A 270 4.90 -26.87 -4.18
CA LEU A 270 3.90 -26.91 -5.24
C LEU A 270 4.46 -27.57 -6.50
N GLU A 271 3.60 -28.19 -7.29
CA GLU A 271 4.00 -28.74 -8.58
C GLU A 271 4.16 -27.61 -9.60
N LEU A 272 5.37 -27.45 -10.11
CA LEU A 272 5.71 -26.43 -11.11
C LEU A 272 6.07 -27.08 -12.45
N ASP A 273 5.80 -26.40 -13.56
CA ASP A 273 6.33 -26.77 -14.88
C ASP A 273 7.83 -26.44 -15.00
N SER A 274 8.45 -26.83 -16.12
CA SER A 274 9.89 -26.59 -16.37
C SER A 274 10.29 -25.11 -16.42
N ARG A 275 9.33 -24.19 -16.47
CA ARG A 275 9.54 -22.73 -16.46
C ARG A 275 9.11 -22.10 -15.14
N GLY A 276 8.77 -22.90 -14.12
CA GLY A 276 8.39 -22.45 -12.78
C GLY A 276 6.92 -22.02 -12.64
N PHE A 277 6.06 -22.23 -13.64
CA PHE A 277 4.63 -21.94 -13.52
C PHE A 277 3.90 -22.99 -12.68
N ILE A 278 2.90 -22.58 -11.91
CA ILE A 278 2.16 -23.48 -11.00
C ILE A 278 1.20 -24.35 -11.81
N ASN A 279 1.31 -25.68 -11.71
CA ASN A 279 0.38 -26.61 -12.34
C ASN A 279 -0.98 -26.56 -11.64
N VAL A 280 -2.03 -26.31 -12.42
CA VAL A 280 -3.42 -26.29 -11.94
C VAL A 280 -4.33 -27.19 -12.78
N GLY A 281 -5.32 -27.78 -12.11
CA GLY A 281 -6.41 -28.51 -12.76
C GLY A 281 -7.50 -27.60 -13.35
N PRO A 282 -8.56 -28.17 -13.93
CA PRO A 282 -9.66 -27.41 -14.54
C PRO A 282 -10.44 -26.56 -13.53
N THR A 283 -10.38 -26.84 -12.23
CA THR A 283 -11.01 -26.03 -11.17
C THR A 283 -10.13 -24.85 -10.71
N LEU A 284 -8.94 -24.68 -11.32
CA LEU A 284 -7.89 -23.72 -10.93
C LEU A 284 -7.23 -24.00 -9.58
N GLN A 285 -7.53 -25.14 -8.94
CA GLN A 285 -6.77 -25.64 -7.81
C GLN A 285 -5.40 -26.16 -8.27
N THR A 286 -4.39 -26.01 -7.42
CA THR A 286 -3.11 -26.68 -7.66
C THR A 286 -3.29 -28.18 -7.65
N THR A 287 -2.47 -28.90 -8.41
CA THR A 287 -2.54 -30.36 -8.50
C THR A 287 -2.14 -31.09 -7.22
N ARG A 288 -1.39 -30.42 -6.34
CA ARG A 288 -0.85 -31.02 -5.11
C ARG A 288 -1.58 -30.59 -3.85
N ASP A 289 -2.17 -29.41 -3.81
CA ASP A 289 -2.90 -28.89 -2.65
C ASP A 289 -4.26 -28.32 -3.08
N PRO A 290 -5.38 -28.97 -2.73
CA PRO A 290 -6.70 -28.47 -3.09
C PRO A 290 -7.08 -27.17 -2.34
N LYS A 291 -6.37 -26.80 -1.27
CA LYS A 291 -6.63 -25.52 -0.56
C LYS A 291 -6.00 -24.33 -1.27
N ILE A 292 -5.13 -24.57 -2.24
CA ILE A 292 -4.38 -23.54 -2.96
C ILE A 292 -4.88 -23.49 -4.41
N PHE A 293 -5.17 -22.27 -4.87
CA PHE A 293 -5.55 -21.94 -6.23
C PHE A 293 -4.44 -21.12 -6.89
N ALA A 294 -4.35 -21.18 -8.22
CA ALA A 294 -3.54 -20.24 -8.97
C ALA A 294 -4.27 -19.78 -10.24
N ALA A 295 -4.12 -18.50 -10.58
CA ALA A 295 -4.76 -17.91 -11.75
C ALA A 295 -3.89 -16.81 -12.37
N GLY A 296 -4.21 -16.43 -13.60
CA GLY A 296 -3.40 -15.47 -14.35
C GLY A 296 -2.16 -16.12 -14.97
N ASP A 297 -1.17 -15.29 -15.30
CA ASP A 297 0.03 -15.75 -16.03
C ASP A 297 0.82 -16.80 -15.22
N ILE A 298 0.73 -16.81 -13.89
CA ILE A 298 1.47 -17.76 -13.06
C ILE A 298 0.95 -19.19 -13.18
N ALA A 299 -0.31 -19.37 -13.58
CA ALA A 299 -0.97 -20.67 -13.63
C ALA A 299 -0.69 -21.39 -14.96
N ASN A 300 -0.30 -22.65 -14.89
CA ASN A 300 -0.21 -23.58 -16.01
C ASN A 300 -1.38 -24.57 -15.94
N LEU A 301 -2.38 -24.39 -16.79
CA LEU A 301 -3.55 -25.27 -16.86
C LEU A 301 -3.17 -26.59 -17.56
N THR A 302 -3.04 -27.67 -16.79
CA THR A 302 -2.50 -28.95 -17.28
C THR A 302 -3.39 -29.61 -18.33
N SER A 303 -4.70 -29.37 -18.30
CA SER A 303 -5.66 -29.90 -19.28
C SER A 303 -5.61 -29.19 -20.63
N THR A 304 -5.17 -27.94 -20.68
CA THR A 304 -5.08 -27.13 -21.90
C THR A 304 -4.06 -26.01 -21.69
N PRO A 305 -2.81 -26.18 -22.16
CA PRO A 305 -1.80 -25.13 -22.05
C PRO A 305 -2.28 -23.82 -22.68
N LEU A 306 -2.17 -22.72 -21.93
CA LEU A 306 -2.61 -21.40 -22.36
C LEU A 306 -1.40 -20.50 -22.62
N GLU A 307 -1.51 -19.67 -23.65
CA GLU A 307 -0.61 -18.53 -23.81
C GLU A 307 -0.71 -17.62 -22.58
N LYS A 308 0.43 -17.07 -22.15
CA LYS A 308 0.52 -16.15 -21.01
C LYS A 308 0.06 -14.75 -21.43
N ALA A 309 -1.21 -14.64 -21.77
CA ALA A 309 -1.86 -13.44 -22.28
C ALA A 309 -2.92 -12.92 -21.31
N GLY A 310 -2.98 -11.60 -21.14
CA GLY A 310 -3.89 -10.95 -20.19
C GLY A 310 -5.38 -11.28 -20.38
N VAL A 311 -5.80 -11.64 -21.60
CA VAL A 311 -7.18 -12.06 -21.89
C VAL A 311 -7.57 -13.31 -21.10
N PHE A 312 -6.67 -14.28 -20.95
CA PHE A 312 -6.93 -15.48 -20.15
C PHE A 312 -6.93 -15.16 -18.66
N ALA A 313 -5.98 -14.33 -18.19
CA ALA A 313 -5.91 -13.89 -16.82
C ALA A 313 -7.20 -13.19 -16.36
N VAL A 314 -7.73 -12.26 -17.15
CA VAL A 314 -9.02 -11.59 -16.87
C VAL A 314 -10.16 -12.60 -16.84
N ARG A 315 -10.19 -13.57 -17.76
CA ARG A 315 -11.28 -14.56 -17.86
C ARG A 315 -11.26 -15.62 -16.77
N MET A 316 -10.09 -15.88 -16.16
CA MET A 316 -9.99 -16.74 -14.98
C MET A 316 -10.61 -16.11 -13.73
N GLY A 317 -10.82 -14.78 -13.68
CA GLY A 317 -11.39 -14.10 -12.51
C GLY A 317 -12.76 -14.65 -12.08
N LYS A 318 -13.73 -14.71 -13.00
CA LYS A 318 -15.09 -15.20 -12.70
C LYS A 318 -15.14 -16.66 -12.20
N PRO A 319 -14.53 -17.66 -12.89
CA PRO A 319 -14.51 -19.04 -12.40
C PRO A 319 -13.73 -19.17 -11.08
N LEU A 320 -12.60 -18.45 -10.92
CA LEU A 320 -11.86 -18.42 -9.66
C LEU A 320 -12.72 -17.94 -8.50
N THR A 321 -13.43 -16.81 -8.66
CA THR A 321 -14.32 -16.29 -7.61
C THR A 321 -15.38 -17.30 -7.21
N LYS A 322 -16.00 -17.98 -8.19
CA LYS A 322 -17.02 -18.99 -7.92
C LYS A 322 -16.43 -20.19 -7.16
N ASN A 323 -15.27 -20.68 -7.59
CA ASN A 323 -14.66 -21.84 -6.97
C ASN A 323 -14.11 -21.53 -5.58
N LEU A 324 -13.57 -20.33 -5.33
CA LEU A 324 -13.21 -19.90 -3.98
C LEU A 324 -14.43 -19.88 -3.04
N HIS A 325 -15.57 -19.39 -3.52
CA HIS A 325 -16.82 -19.42 -2.76
C HIS A 325 -17.26 -20.87 -2.49
N LEU A 326 -17.42 -21.68 -3.54
CA LEU A 326 -17.86 -23.08 -3.42
C LEU A 326 -16.93 -23.89 -2.50
N PHE A 327 -15.63 -23.64 -2.56
CA PHE A 327 -14.64 -24.29 -1.71
C PHE A 327 -14.88 -24.04 -0.22
N VAL A 328 -15.09 -22.78 0.19
CA VAL A 328 -15.35 -22.47 1.61
C VAL A 328 -16.75 -22.94 2.07
N GLN A 329 -17.65 -23.24 1.13
CA GLN A 329 -18.94 -23.87 1.40
C GLN A 329 -18.85 -25.42 1.46
N GLY A 330 -17.72 -26.01 1.08
CA GLY A 330 -17.59 -27.46 0.93
C GLY A 330 -18.41 -28.04 -0.22
N ALA A 331 -18.70 -27.24 -1.25
CA ALA A 331 -19.49 -27.63 -2.41
C ALA A 331 -18.59 -28.03 -3.61
N ASP A 332 -19.18 -28.74 -4.57
CA ASP A 332 -18.50 -29.15 -5.81
C ASP A 332 -18.04 -27.93 -6.62
N LEU A 333 -16.79 -27.97 -7.06
CA LEU A 333 -16.18 -26.89 -7.83
C LEU A 333 -16.52 -26.98 -9.33
N LEU A 334 -16.45 -25.84 -10.00
CA LEU A 334 -16.76 -25.73 -11.43
C LEU A 334 -15.49 -25.81 -12.29
N GLU A 335 -15.55 -26.57 -13.37
CA GLU A 335 -14.50 -26.56 -14.39
C GLU A 335 -14.46 -25.23 -15.16
N TYR A 336 -13.27 -24.67 -15.27
CA TYR A 336 -12.94 -23.59 -16.19
C TYR A 336 -12.57 -24.16 -17.57
N ARG A 337 -13.33 -23.75 -18.59
CA ARG A 337 -13.05 -24.08 -19.99
C ARG A 337 -12.63 -22.80 -20.73
N PRO A 338 -11.34 -22.64 -21.07
CA PRO A 338 -10.85 -21.46 -21.76
C PRO A 338 -11.41 -21.38 -23.19
N GLN A 339 -11.53 -20.16 -23.71
CA GLN A 339 -11.86 -19.96 -25.12
C GLN A 339 -10.71 -20.41 -26.02
N LYS A 340 -11.02 -20.96 -27.20
CA LYS A 340 -9.99 -21.37 -28.18
C LYS A 340 -9.46 -20.21 -29.02
N THR A 341 -10.28 -19.19 -29.26
CA THR A 341 -9.93 -18.02 -30.06
C THR A 341 -10.32 -16.74 -29.32
N TRP A 342 -9.56 -15.67 -29.53
CA TRP A 342 -9.81 -14.37 -28.92
C TRP A 342 -9.47 -13.23 -29.87
N LEU A 343 -9.95 -12.04 -29.54
CA LEU A 343 -9.62 -10.81 -30.24
C LEU A 343 -8.41 -10.18 -29.55
N ALA A 344 -7.33 -9.98 -30.30
CA ALA A 344 -6.22 -9.11 -29.91
C ALA A 344 -6.34 -7.78 -30.65
N LEU A 345 -6.16 -6.67 -29.93
CA LEU A 345 -6.13 -5.31 -30.48
C LEU A 345 -4.78 -4.71 -30.11
N ILE A 346 -3.90 -4.62 -31.09
CA ILE A 346 -2.50 -4.22 -30.89
C ILE A 346 -2.32 -2.82 -31.48
N SER A 347 -1.95 -1.86 -30.65
CA SER A 347 -1.72 -0.47 -31.03
C SER A 347 -0.43 -0.31 -31.85
N THR A 348 -0.39 0.73 -32.68
CA THR A 348 0.83 1.22 -33.32
C THR A 348 1.34 2.49 -32.64
N GLY A 349 0.80 2.89 -31.49
CA GLY A 349 1.29 4.03 -30.69
C GLY A 349 0.73 5.39 -31.13
N ASP A 350 0.33 5.57 -32.39
CA ASP A 350 -0.16 6.82 -32.99
C ASP A 350 -1.70 6.89 -33.09
N LYS A 351 -2.41 6.33 -32.11
CA LYS A 351 -3.87 6.15 -32.13
C LYS A 351 -4.39 5.38 -33.35
N TYR A 352 -3.58 4.44 -33.81
CA TYR A 352 -3.93 3.45 -34.82
C TYR A 352 -3.69 2.04 -34.23
N ALA A 353 -4.43 1.04 -34.71
CA ALA A 353 -4.33 -0.32 -34.17
C ALA A 353 -4.67 -1.38 -35.23
N VAL A 354 -4.20 -2.60 -34.98
CA VAL A 354 -4.48 -3.79 -35.77
C VAL A 354 -5.23 -4.81 -34.90
N ALA A 355 -6.39 -5.25 -35.38
CA ALA A 355 -7.16 -6.33 -34.80
C ALA A 355 -6.70 -7.68 -35.37
N SER A 356 -6.58 -8.69 -34.52
CA SER A 356 -6.30 -10.07 -34.88
C SER A 356 -7.30 -11.01 -34.21
N LYS A 357 -8.00 -11.83 -34.99
CA LYS A 357 -8.92 -12.86 -34.48
C LYS A 357 -8.98 -14.05 -35.43
N GLY A 358 -8.27 -15.13 -35.08
CA GLY A 358 -8.14 -16.29 -35.96
C GLY A 358 -7.52 -15.87 -37.31
N SER A 359 -8.20 -16.17 -38.41
CA SER A 359 -7.77 -15.79 -39.76
C SER A 359 -8.11 -14.35 -40.17
N LEU A 360 -8.92 -13.64 -39.38
CA LEU A 360 -9.34 -12.28 -39.69
C LEU A 360 -8.37 -11.26 -39.08
N GLY A 361 -8.13 -10.17 -39.82
CA GLY A 361 -7.43 -9.01 -39.28
C GLY A 361 -7.84 -7.71 -39.94
N PHE A 362 -8.07 -6.69 -39.13
CA PHE A 362 -8.49 -5.34 -39.53
C PHE A 362 -7.48 -4.33 -39.01
N ALA A 363 -7.35 -3.17 -39.66
CA ALA A 363 -6.46 -2.11 -39.22
C ALA A 363 -7.12 -0.74 -39.43
N GLY A 364 -6.88 0.22 -38.55
CA GLY A 364 -7.48 1.54 -38.65
C GLY A 364 -7.41 2.36 -37.38
N ALA A 365 -7.57 3.67 -37.51
CA ALA A 365 -7.85 4.54 -36.36
C ALA A 365 -9.15 4.15 -35.66
N TRP A 366 -10.17 3.71 -36.40
CA TRP A 366 -11.41 3.18 -35.83
C TRP A 366 -11.19 1.90 -34.99
N VAL A 367 -10.17 1.10 -35.32
CA VAL A 367 -9.79 -0.10 -34.51
C VAL A 367 -9.17 0.35 -33.19
N TRP A 368 -8.38 1.42 -33.20
CA TRP A 368 -7.83 2.00 -31.97
C TRP A 368 -8.93 2.60 -31.09
N GLN A 369 -9.89 3.32 -31.67
CA GLN A 369 -11.06 3.81 -30.93
C GLN A 369 -11.85 2.67 -30.29
N TRP A 370 -11.99 1.54 -31.01
CA TRP A 370 -12.61 0.35 -30.46
C TRP A 370 -11.83 -0.25 -29.28
N LYS A 371 -10.49 -0.32 -29.40
CA LYS A 371 -9.60 -0.72 -28.31
C LYS A 371 -9.75 0.19 -27.09
N ASP A 372 -9.63 1.50 -27.29
CA ASP A 372 -9.76 2.51 -26.24
C ASP A 372 -11.11 2.39 -25.52
N TRP A 373 -12.20 2.21 -26.25
CA TRP A 373 -13.52 1.99 -25.67
C TRP A 373 -13.60 0.70 -24.84
N ILE A 374 -13.06 -0.44 -25.32
CA ILE A 374 -13.04 -1.70 -24.56
C ILE A 374 -12.24 -1.54 -23.27
N ASP A 375 -11.05 -0.95 -23.37
CA ASP A 375 -10.08 -0.85 -22.29
C ASP A 375 -10.59 0.13 -21.21
N ARG A 376 -11.09 1.31 -21.60
CA ARG A 376 -11.72 2.25 -20.67
C ARG A 376 -12.95 1.66 -20.00
N ARG A 377 -13.78 0.91 -20.74
CA ARG A 377 -14.93 0.20 -20.16
C ARG A 377 -14.50 -0.92 -19.19
N PHE A 378 -13.34 -1.53 -19.40
CA PHE A 378 -12.78 -2.47 -18.44
C PHE A 378 -12.31 -1.75 -17.18
N MET A 379 -11.55 -0.65 -17.31
CA MET A 379 -11.05 0.14 -16.18
C MET A 379 -12.15 0.77 -15.35
N ALA A 380 -13.23 1.26 -15.99
CA ALA A 380 -14.41 1.80 -15.32
C ALA A 380 -15.00 0.84 -14.26
N LYS A 381 -14.90 -0.48 -14.49
CA LYS A 381 -15.38 -1.49 -13.53
C LYS A 381 -14.63 -1.50 -12.20
N PHE A 382 -13.44 -0.90 -12.13
CA PHE A 382 -12.56 -0.87 -10.97
C PHE A 382 -12.25 0.56 -10.49
N SER A 383 -12.80 1.58 -11.16
CA SER A 383 -12.69 2.99 -10.77
C SER A 383 -14.05 3.61 -10.40
N GLU A 384 -15.15 3.04 -10.88
CA GLU A 384 -16.51 3.48 -10.59
C GLU A 384 -17.22 2.40 -9.77
N PHE A 385 -17.47 2.74 -8.50
CA PHE A 385 -18.21 1.90 -7.57
C PHE A 385 -19.57 2.55 -7.30
N PRO A 386 -20.63 1.76 -7.02
CA PRO A 386 -21.88 2.31 -6.53
C PRO A 386 -21.63 3.16 -5.30
N ASP A 387 -22.34 4.29 -5.17
CA ASP A 387 -22.30 5.07 -3.93
C ASP A 387 -22.69 4.15 -2.77
N MET A 388 -21.84 4.11 -1.74
CA MET A 388 -22.23 3.44 -0.52
C MET A 388 -23.32 4.27 0.14
N ASP A 389 -24.54 3.73 0.23
CA ASP A 389 -25.58 4.35 1.04
C ASP A 389 -25.13 4.30 2.51
N PRO A 390 -24.84 5.45 3.16
CA PRO A 390 -24.39 5.48 4.55
C PRO A 390 -25.45 4.96 5.54
N ASN A 391 -26.71 4.84 5.10
CA ASN A 391 -27.81 4.24 5.85
C ASN A 391 -28.11 2.80 5.44
N SER A 392 -27.38 2.23 4.48
CA SER A 392 -27.51 0.80 4.18
C SER A 392 -27.01 0.01 5.37
N LYS A 393 -27.95 -0.46 6.19
CA LYS A 393 -27.66 -1.52 7.15
C LYS A 393 -27.13 -2.70 6.33
N PRO A 394 -26.04 -3.37 6.76
CA PRO A 394 -25.75 -4.70 6.22
C PRO A 394 -27.07 -5.46 6.29
N ALA A 395 -27.49 -6.07 5.18
CA ALA A 395 -28.66 -6.91 5.22
C ALA A 395 -28.43 -7.88 6.39
N ALA A 396 -29.24 -7.75 7.44
CA ALA A 396 -29.27 -8.67 8.55
C ALA A 396 -29.89 -9.95 8.00
N ASP A 397 -29.14 -10.63 7.14
CA ASP A 397 -29.43 -11.97 6.74
C ASP A 397 -29.07 -12.81 7.97
N ASN A 398 -30.09 -13.01 8.81
CA ASN A 398 -30.04 -13.91 9.96
C ASN A 398 -29.93 -15.38 9.53
N SER A 399 -29.72 -15.66 8.23
CA SER A 399 -29.35 -16.99 7.79
C SER A 399 -27.95 -17.33 8.28
N THR A 400 -27.82 -18.51 8.89
CA THR A 400 -26.53 -19.08 9.25
C THR A 400 -25.68 -19.16 7.98
N PRO A 401 -24.45 -18.59 7.97
CA PRO A 401 -23.59 -18.67 6.80
C PRO A 401 -23.43 -20.12 6.36
N ASN A 402 -23.76 -20.42 5.10
CA ASN A 402 -23.64 -21.75 4.51
C ASN A 402 -22.16 -22.05 4.22
N LEU A 403 -21.37 -22.23 5.26
CA LEU A 403 -19.94 -22.52 5.23
C LEU A 403 -19.68 -23.93 5.77
N ALA A 404 -18.68 -24.61 5.22
CA ALA A 404 -18.26 -25.90 5.76
C ALA A 404 -17.57 -25.66 7.11
N LEU A 405 -18.16 -26.15 8.19
CA LEU A 405 -17.64 -26.09 9.56
C LEU A 405 -17.59 -27.49 10.17
N THR A 406 -16.60 -27.73 11.01
CA THR A 406 -16.61 -28.88 11.93
C THR A 406 -17.68 -28.69 13.00
N GLN A 407 -18.00 -29.75 13.73
CA GLN A 407 -18.96 -29.67 14.84
C GLN A 407 -18.49 -28.71 15.94
N GLU A 408 -17.20 -28.71 16.24
CA GLU A 408 -16.58 -27.80 17.22
C GLU A 408 -16.64 -26.34 16.76
N GLU A 409 -16.26 -26.05 15.51
CA GLU A 409 -16.35 -24.70 14.94
C GLU A 409 -17.81 -24.20 14.91
N SER A 410 -18.77 -25.08 14.65
CA SER A 410 -20.20 -24.72 14.67
C SER A 410 -20.66 -24.28 16.06
N LEU A 411 -20.23 -24.98 17.11
CA LEU A 411 -20.51 -24.61 18.50
C LEU A 411 -19.86 -23.26 18.87
N GLN A 412 -18.60 -23.06 18.48
CA GLN A 412 -17.90 -21.78 18.68
C GLN A 412 -18.61 -20.63 17.95
N ALA A 413 -19.03 -20.84 16.71
CA ALA A 413 -19.75 -19.83 15.92
C ALA A 413 -21.08 -19.42 16.58
N ILE A 414 -21.86 -20.39 17.07
CA ILE A 414 -23.10 -20.12 17.83
C ILE A 414 -22.78 -19.31 19.09
N SER A 415 -21.71 -19.68 19.81
CA SER A 415 -21.28 -18.98 21.02
C SER A 415 -20.76 -17.56 20.74
N ALA A 416 -20.19 -17.31 19.56
CA ALA A 416 -19.72 -15.98 19.16
C ALA A 416 -20.87 -15.03 18.81
N ILE A 417 -22.01 -15.57 18.36
CA ILE A 417 -23.24 -14.82 18.06
C ILE A 417 -24.05 -14.56 19.34
N ALA A 418 -24.06 -15.50 20.28
CA ALA A 418 -24.78 -15.35 21.54
C ALA A 418 -24.24 -14.15 22.35
N MET A 419 -25.15 -13.34 22.92
CA MET A 419 -24.76 -12.20 23.78
C MET A 419 -23.84 -12.68 24.90
N ARG A 420 -22.60 -12.18 24.91
CA ARG A 420 -21.65 -12.46 25.99
C ARG A 420 -21.96 -11.65 27.24
N CYS A 421 -21.61 -12.20 28.38
CA CYS A 421 -21.69 -11.52 29.67
C CYS A 421 -20.87 -10.22 29.63
N GLY A 422 -21.40 -9.15 30.23
CA GLY A 422 -20.62 -7.93 30.48
C GLY A 422 -19.58 -8.12 31.60
N GLY A 423 -18.79 -7.07 31.85
CA GLY A 423 -17.75 -7.08 32.89
C GLY A 423 -16.58 -8.02 32.57
N CYS A 424 -15.94 -8.59 33.60
CA CYS A 424 -14.80 -9.50 33.43
C CYS A 424 -15.13 -10.77 32.62
N GLY A 425 -16.42 -11.11 32.47
CA GLY A 425 -16.88 -12.24 31.65
C GLY A 425 -16.73 -12.01 30.14
N ALA A 426 -16.42 -10.79 29.69
CA ALA A 426 -16.15 -10.46 28.29
C ALA A 426 -14.68 -10.68 27.88
N LYS A 427 -13.85 -11.33 28.69
CA LYS A 427 -12.41 -11.54 28.41
C LYS A 427 -12.20 -12.60 27.31
N VAL A 428 -11.14 -12.44 26.53
CA VAL A 428 -10.65 -13.50 25.61
C VAL A 428 -10.21 -14.71 26.45
N GLY A 429 -10.56 -15.92 26.01
CA GLY A 429 -10.20 -17.16 26.70
C GLY A 429 -8.69 -17.29 26.94
N SER A 430 -8.30 -17.81 28.10
CA SER A 430 -6.89 -17.88 28.53
C SER A 430 -6.02 -18.73 27.59
N THR A 431 -6.59 -19.78 27.00
CA THR A 431 -5.92 -20.66 26.02
C THR A 431 -5.59 -19.90 24.73
N VAL A 432 -6.59 -19.21 24.15
CA VAL A 432 -6.44 -18.36 22.96
C VAL A 432 -5.39 -17.28 23.20
N LEU A 433 -5.49 -16.59 24.35
CA LEU A 433 -4.56 -15.54 24.73
C LEU A 433 -3.12 -16.07 24.86
N SER A 434 -2.93 -17.19 25.54
CA SER A 434 -1.60 -17.79 25.74
C SER A 434 -0.95 -18.21 24.43
N ARG A 435 -1.72 -18.77 23.49
CA ARG A 435 -1.20 -19.15 22.16
C ARG A 435 -0.86 -17.94 21.30
N ALA A 436 -1.72 -16.91 21.30
CA ALA A 436 -1.47 -15.67 20.56
C ALA A 436 -0.23 -14.94 21.07
N LEU A 437 -0.05 -14.85 22.39
CA LEU A 437 1.06 -14.10 22.99
C LEU A 437 2.35 -14.92 23.12
N GLY A 438 2.28 -16.25 23.17
CA GLY A 438 3.44 -17.11 23.44
C GLY A 438 4.58 -17.05 22.42
N ASN A 439 4.31 -16.53 21.22
CA ASN A 439 5.30 -16.32 20.17
C ASN A 439 5.83 -14.88 20.09
N LEU A 440 5.28 -13.96 20.90
CA LEU A 440 5.80 -12.59 20.99
C LEU A 440 7.13 -12.59 21.72
N LYS A 441 8.00 -11.67 21.34
CA LYS A 441 9.31 -11.46 21.97
C LYS A 441 9.46 -10.00 22.39
N PRO A 442 8.78 -9.56 23.46
CA PRO A 442 9.03 -8.25 24.05
C PRO A 442 10.49 -8.09 24.47
N VAL A 443 11.00 -6.86 24.44
CA VAL A 443 12.32 -6.55 24.95
C VAL A 443 12.37 -6.75 26.47
N ASP A 444 13.38 -7.48 26.94
CA ASP A 444 13.65 -7.65 28.37
C ASP A 444 14.39 -6.42 28.91
N ARG A 445 14.08 -6.02 30.14
CA ARG A 445 14.77 -4.92 30.82
C ARG A 445 15.03 -5.26 32.28
N ASP A 446 16.22 -4.93 32.76
CA ASP A 446 16.65 -5.17 34.14
C ASP A 446 15.88 -4.35 35.18
N ASP A 447 15.26 -3.25 34.76
CA ASP A 447 14.43 -2.40 35.60
C ASP A 447 12.95 -2.84 35.67
N VAL A 448 12.57 -3.92 34.98
CA VAL A 448 11.28 -4.60 35.13
C VAL A 448 11.47 -5.80 36.07
N LEU A 449 11.11 -5.64 37.33
CA LEU A 449 11.30 -6.66 38.37
C LEU A 449 10.27 -7.78 38.27
N VAL A 450 9.02 -7.42 37.98
CA VAL A 450 7.88 -8.34 37.74
C VAL A 450 7.17 -7.86 36.47
N GLY A 451 6.94 -8.78 35.54
CA GLY A 451 6.42 -8.50 34.20
C GLY A 451 6.04 -9.79 33.49
N LEU A 452 6.24 -9.90 32.17
CA LEU A 452 5.86 -11.09 31.41
C LEU A 452 6.74 -12.32 31.67
N HIS A 453 7.97 -12.15 32.16
CA HIS A 453 8.87 -13.25 32.57
C HIS A 453 8.47 -13.91 33.90
N ALA A 454 7.74 -13.17 34.73
CA ALA A 454 7.15 -13.64 35.98
C ALA A 454 5.70 -13.12 36.08
N PRO A 455 4.76 -13.66 35.26
CA PRO A 455 3.41 -13.11 35.15
C PRO A 455 2.66 -13.12 36.48
N ASP A 456 2.09 -11.97 36.85
CA ASP A 456 1.27 -11.76 38.05
C ASP A 456 0.14 -10.75 37.71
N ASP A 457 -0.68 -10.37 38.68
CA ASP A 457 -1.80 -9.43 38.50
C ASP A 457 -1.34 -7.98 38.19
N ALA A 458 -0.07 -7.67 38.44
CA ALA A 458 0.54 -6.38 38.16
C ALA A 458 2.04 -6.51 37.84
N ALA A 459 2.58 -5.49 37.16
CA ALA A 459 4.02 -5.37 36.92
C ALA A 459 4.67 -4.48 37.99
N ILE A 460 5.93 -4.79 38.35
CA ILE A 460 6.76 -3.98 39.23
C ILE A 460 7.91 -3.44 38.41
N VAL A 461 7.98 -2.11 38.26
CA VAL A 461 8.99 -1.42 37.46
C VAL A 461 9.75 -0.44 38.36
N LYS A 462 11.08 -0.49 38.30
CA LYS A 462 11.97 0.36 39.09
C LYS A 462 12.19 1.69 38.36
N VAL A 463 12.06 2.80 39.09
CA VAL A 463 12.54 4.11 38.63
C VAL A 463 14.01 4.25 39.05
N PRO A 464 14.96 4.42 38.10
CA PRO A 464 16.37 4.61 38.46
C PRO A 464 16.60 5.86 39.32
N PRO A 465 17.62 5.88 40.21
CA PRO A 465 17.99 7.10 40.93
C PRO A 465 18.29 8.25 39.96
N GLY A 466 17.84 9.46 40.27
CA GLY A 466 18.00 10.63 39.41
C GLY A 466 16.96 10.79 38.30
N LYS A 467 16.02 9.84 38.16
CA LYS A 467 14.94 9.87 37.16
C LYS A 467 13.58 10.11 37.81
N ALA A 468 12.70 10.78 37.10
CA ALA A 468 11.26 10.86 37.37
C ALA A 468 10.48 10.07 36.31
N MET A 469 9.31 9.56 36.70
CA MET A 469 8.43 8.80 35.80
C MET A 469 7.48 9.75 35.04
N VAL A 470 7.39 9.55 33.74
CA VAL A 470 6.29 10.05 32.90
C VAL A 470 5.28 8.93 32.74
N HIS A 471 3.99 9.20 32.95
CA HIS A 471 2.93 8.21 32.79
C HIS A 471 1.83 8.76 31.88
N THR A 472 1.45 7.99 30.87
CA THR A 472 0.39 8.34 29.91
C THR A 472 -0.45 7.12 29.51
N VAL A 473 -1.63 7.37 28.94
CA VAL A 473 -2.51 6.35 28.39
C VAL A 473 -3.22 6.85 27.15
N ASP A 474 -3.18 6.04 26.09
CA ASP A 474 -3.93 6.27 24.86
C ASP A 474 -4.64 4.99 24.42
N PHE A 475 -5.84 5.15 23.87
CA PHE A 475 -6.66 4.05 23.38
C PHE A 475 -7.63 4.52 22.29
N PHE A 476 -7.68 3.80 21.17
CA PHE A 476 -8.62 4.11 20.10
C PHE A 476 -9.04 2.88 19.29
N ARG A 477 -10.19 3.01 18.63
CA ARG A 477 -10.74 2.00 17.73
C ARG A 477 -9.95 1.92 16.42
N ALA A 478 -9.91 0.73 15.82
CA ALA A 478 -9.29 0.51 14.53
C ALA A 478 -9.95 1.35 13.44
N PHE A 479 -9.12 1.98 12.62
CA PHE A 479 -9.52 2.77 11.45
C PHE A 479 -8.95 2.16 10.14
N VAL A 480 -8.16 1.09 10.24
CA VAL A 480 -7.65 0.29 9.13
C VAL A 480 -7.85 -1.20 9.37
N ASP A 481 -7.95 -1.95 8.27
CA ASP A 481 -8.20 -3.39 8.22
C ASP A 481 -6.96 -4.27 8.40
N ASP A 482 -5.77 -3.66 8.42
CA ASP A 482 -4.51 -4.34 8.70
C ASP A 482 -4.17 -4.30 10.21
N PRO A 483 -4.34 -5.42 10.95
CA PRO A 483 -4.11 -5.44 12.38
C PRO A 483 -2.66 -5.17 12.77
N TYR A 484 -1.68 -5.61 11.97
CA TYR A 484 -0.27 -5.41 12.27
C TYR A 484 0.13 -3.93 12.14
N ILE A 485 -0.31 -3.28 11.06
CA ILE A 485 -0.09 -1.84 10.88
C ILE A 485 -0.87 -1.05 11.95
N PHE A 486 -2.10 -1.45 12.26
CA PHE A 486 -2.85 -0.84 13.37
C PHE A 486 -2.11 -0.94 14.70
N GLY A 487 -1.53 -2.11 15.00
CA GLY A 487 -0.65 -2.33 16.16
C GLY A 487 0.53 -1.37 16.20
N LYS A 488 1.23 -1.20 15.08
CA LYS A 488 2.35 -0.24 14.95
C LYS A 488 1.89 1.20 15.20
N VAL A 489 0.77 1.61 14.62
CA VAL A 489 0.23 2.97 14.79
C VAL A 489 -0.16 3.20 16.25
N ALA A 490 -0.88 2.27 16.89
CA ALA A 490 -1.31 2.41 18.28
C ALA A 490 -0.15 2.53 19.24
N ALA A 491 0.91 1.73 19.06
CA ALA A 491 2.12 1.82 19.88
C ALA A 491 2.85 3.16 19.65
N ASN A 492 3.03 3.60 18.39
CA ASN A 492 3.66 4.89 18.11
C ASN A 492 2.85 6.07 18.66
N HIS A 493 1.52 6.00 18.60
CA HIS A 493 0.64 7.01 19.17
C HIS A 493 0.83 7.13 20.67
N ALA A 494 0.71 6.02 21.41
CA ALA A 494 0.81 6.02 22.86
C ALA A 494 2.22 6.39 23.38
N LEU A 495 3.27 6.08 22.61
CA LEU A 495 4.64 6.53 22.90
C LEU A 495 4.85 8.03 22.61
N GLY A 496 3.96 8.64 21.81
CA GLY A 496 4.07 10.02 21.33
C GLY A 496 4.22 11.02 22.47
N ASP A 497 3.37 10.94 23.49
CA ASP A 497 3.40 11.77 24.69
C ASP A 497 4.75 11.71 25.43
N VAL A 498 5.29 10.50 25.64
CA VAL A 498 6.58 10.31 26.34
C VAL A 498 7.70 11.00 25.55
N PHE A 499 7.73 10.82 24.23
CA PHE A 499 8.75 11.45 23.39
C PHE A 499 8.55 12.97 23.28
N ALA A 500 7.31 13.45 23.21
CA ALA A 500 7.00 14.87 23.20
C ALA A 500 7.48 15.56 24.49
N MET A 501 7.53 14.84 25.62
CA MET A 501 8.13 15.33 26.86
C MET A 501 9.66 15.24 26.93
N GLY A 502 10.31 14.71 25.88
CA GLY A 502 11.76 14.46 25.86
C GLY A 502 12.18 13.22 26.67
N GLY A 503 11.22 12.37 27.05
CA GLY A 503 11.45 11.18 27.87
C GLY A 503 11.89 9.95 27.08
N GLU A 504 12.45 8.99 27.81
CA GLU A 504 12.80 7.66 27.32
C GLU A 504 11.70 6.67 27.70
N ALA A 505 11.23 5.84 26.76
CA ALA A 505 10.21 4.84 27.07
C ALA A 505 10.79 3.71 27.92
N GLN A 506 9.99 3.22 28.89
CA GLN A 506 10.42 2.17 29.82
C GLN A 506 9.54 0.93 29.74
N SER A 507 8.23 1.07 29.97
CA SER A 507 7.31 -0.06 30.03
C SER A 507 5.93 0.28 29.48
N ALA A 508 5.22 -0.71 28.97
CA ALA A 508 3.87 -0.60 28.44
C ALA A 508 2.96 -1.70 29.02
N THR A 509 1.70 -1.36 29.30
CA THR A 509 0.62 -2.33 29.47
C THR A 509 -0.43 -2.14 28.39
N ALA A 510 -0.82 -3.23 27.72
CA ALA A 510 -1.77 -3.17 26.61
C ALA A 510 -3.22 -3.19 27.09
N VAL A 511 -4.11 -2.44 26.44
CA VAL A 511 -5.56 -2.56 26.58
C VAL A 511 -6.14 -2.88 25.20
N VAL A 512 -6.76 -4.05 25.08
CA VAL A 512 -7.15 -4.61 23.79
C VAL A 512 -8.64 -4.94 23.79
N THR A 513 -9.34 -4.57 22.72
CA THR A 513 -10.68 -5.08 22.41
C THR A 513 -10.64 -5.84 21.09
N VAL A 514 -11.07 -7.10 21.05
CA VAL A 514 -11.13 -7.91 19.83
C VAL A 514 -12.56 -8.32 19.47
N PRO A 515 -12.92 -8.36 18.17
CA PRO A 515 -14.19 -8.93 17.73
C PRO A 515 -14.32 -10.42 18.08
N PRO A 516 -15.53 -10.88 18.45
CA PRO A 516 -15.77 -12.29 18.69
C PRO A 516 -15.69 -13.09 17.37
N GLY A 517 -15.27 -14.35 17.47
CA GLY A 517 -15.16 -15.26 16.33
C GLY A 517 -14.68 -16.62 16.77
N LEU A 518 -14.33 -17.48 15.80
CA LEU A 518 -13.65 -18.75 16.09
C LEU A 518 -12.33 -18.47 16.82
N GLU A 519 -11.95 -19.34 17.74
CA GLU A 519 -10.75 -19.17 18.56
C GLU A 519 -9.49 -18.93 17.72
N SER A 520 -9.31 -19.72 16.66
CA SER A 520 -8.17 -19.60 15.73
C SER A 520 -8.13 -18.24 15.01
N LYS A 521 -9.29 -17.63 14.77
CA LYS A 521 -9.42 -16.34 14.06
C LYS A 521 -9.17 -15.17 14.98
N VAL A 522 -9.57 -15.29 16.25
CA VAL A 522 -9.27 -14.32 17.32
C VAL A 522 -7.78 -14.38 17.66
N GLU A 523 -7.22 -15.58 17.77
CA GLU A 523 -5.80 -15.83 18.02
C GLU A 523 -4.91 -15.17 16.96
N GLU A 524 -5.15 -15.45 15.68
CA GLU A 524 -4.38 -14.88 14.57
C GLU A 524 -4.52 -13.35 14.51
N LEU A 525 -5.72 -12.83 14.75
CA LEU A 525 -5.97 -11.38 14.79
C LEU A 525 -5.15 -10.71 15.90
N LEU A 526 -5.19 -11.28 17.11
CA LEU A 526 -4.46 -10.76 18.26
C LEU A 526 -2.94 -10.87 18.05
N PHE A 527 -2.47 -12.00 17.53
CA PHE A 527 -1.05 -12.23 17.22
C PHE A 527 -0.53 -11.19 16.22
N GLN A 528 -1.19 -11.02 15.07
CA GLN A 528 -0.78 -10.04 14.06
C GLN A 528 -0.73 -8.62 14.63
N MET A 529 -1.76 -8.24 15.39
CA MET A 529 -1.86 -6.91 15.99
C MET A 529 -0.76 -6.66 17.02
N MET A 530 -0.55 -7.59 17.94
CA MET A 530 0.44 -7.45 19.00
C MET A 530 1.87 -7.57 18.47
N CYS A 531 2.14 -8.35 17.42
CA CYS A 531 3.44 -8.34 16.75
C CYS A 531 3.81 -6.95 16.24
N GLY A 532 2.86 -6.24 15.62
CA GLY A 532 3.10 -4.87 15.14
C GLY A 532 3.38 -3.90 16.28
N ALA A 533 2.61 -3.99 17.36
CA ALA A 533 2.83 -3.16 18.54
C ALA A 533 4.18 -3.45 19.22
N VAL A 534 4.50 -4.73 19.46
CA VAL A 534 5.74 -5.15 20.12
C VAL A 534 6.97 -4.76 19.31
N GLU A 535 6.92 -4.78 17.97
CA GLU A 535 8.03 -4.30 17.15
C GLU A 535 8.36 -2.82 17.43
N VAL A 536 7.34 -1.97 17.50
CA VAL A 536 7.51 -0.53 17.80
C VAL A 536 7.96 -0.32 19.24
N LEU A 537 7.36 -1.03 20.20
CA LEU A 537 7.76 -0.97 21.61
C LEU A 537 9.23 -1.40 21.78
N ASN A 538 9.65 -2.48 21.15
CA ASN A 538 11.02 -2.98 21.20
C ASN A 538 12.02 -2.00 20.58
N ASP A 539 11.72 -1.40 19.42
CA ASP A 539 12.57 -0.36 18.82
C ASP A 539 12.72 0.86 19.75
N ALA A 540 11.68 1.18 20.50
CA ALA A 540 11.71 2.23 21.53
C ALA A 540 12.41 1.81 22.84
N GLY A 541 12.83 0.55 22.97
CA GLY A 541 13.34 -0.01 24.23
C GLY A 541 12.27 -0.10 25.34
N CYS A 542 10.99 -0.10 24.98
CA CYS A 542 9.85 -0.13 25.91
C CYS A 542 9.39 -1.58 26.11
N ALA A 543 9.49 -2.10 27.34
CA ALA A 543 9.08 -3.46 27.65
C ALA A 543 7.55 -3.58 27.73
N LEU A 544 6.93 -4.49 26.99
CA LEU A 544 5.54 -4.88 27.26
C LEU A 544 5.52 -5.74 28.54
N VAL A 545 4.88 -5.25 29.61
CA VAL A 545 4.93 -5.89 30.94
C VAL A 545 3.61 -6.53 31.38
N GLY A 546 2.54 -6.34 30.60
CA GLY A 546 1.23 -6.91 30.89
C GLY A 546 0.12 -6.32 30.02
N GLY A 547 -1.13 -6.59 30.39
CA GLY A 547 -2.27 -5.99 29.71
C GLY A 547 -3.62 -6.62 30.02
N HIS A 548 -4.66 -6.08 29.39
CA HIS A 548 -6.03 -6.53 29.49
C HIS A 548 -6.64 -6.73 28.10
N THR A 549 -7.41 -7.81 27.94
CA THR A 549 -8.14 -8.11 26.72
C THR A 549 -9.64 -8.17 27.01
N GLY A 550 -10.45 -7.51 26.21
CA GLY A 550 -11.89 -7.66 26.17
C GLY A 550 -12.35 -8.07 24.78
N GLU A 551 -13.54 -8.65 24.71
CA GLU A 551 -14.25 -8.85 23.47
C GLU A 551 -15.29 -7.75 23.26
N GLY A 552 -15.37 -7.25 22.04
CA GLY A 552 -16.27 -6.17 21.67
C GLY A 552 -16.38 -6.06 20.16
N ARG A 553 -17.44 -5.41 19.69
CA ARG A 553 -17.77 -5.36 18.26
C ARG A 553 -16.68 -4.69 17.40
N GLU A 554 -16.07 -3.63 17.93
CA GLU A 554 -15.01 -2.90 17.24
C GLU A 554 -13.63 -3.32 17.78
N LEU A 555 -12.71 -3.64 16.87
CA LEU A 555 -11.31 -3.84 17.23
C LEU A 555 -10.76 -2.52 17.79
N ALA A 556 -10.07 -2.57 18.92
CA ALA A 556 -9.43 -1.41 19.52
C ALA A 556 -8.16 -1.81 20.28
N LEU A 557 -7.21 -0.88 20.33
CA LEU A 557 -5.93 -1.08 20.98
C LEU A 557 -5.48 0.24 21.61
N GLY A 558 -4.82 0.11 22.75
CA GLY A 558 -4.20 1.20 23.46
C GLY A 558 -3.15 0.69 24.42
N PHE A 559 -2.38 1.62 24.97
CA PHE A 559 -1.33 1.32 25.93
C PHE A 559 -1.33 2.36 27.04
N ALA A 560 -1.14 1.91 28.28
CA ALA A 560 -0.60 2.77 29.31
C ALA A 560 0.93 2.63 29.27
N ILE A 561 1.62 3.77 29.15
CA ILE A 561 3.07 3.83 28.98
C ILE A 561 3.69 4.53 30.19
N ASN A 562 4.77 3.95 30.68
CA ASN A 562 5.71 4.62 31.58
C ASN A 562 6.98 4.97 30.81
N GLY A 563 7.41 6.22 30.95
CA GLY A 563 8.70 6.73 30.49
C GLY A 563 9.50 7.33 31.64
N LEU A 564 10.73 7.74 31.32
CA LEU A 564 11.69 8.30 32.26
C LEU A 564 12.22 9.64 31.75
N VAL A 565 12.30 10.62 32.64
CA VAL A 565 12.96 11.91 32.44
C VAL A 565 13.92 12.18 33.60
N ASP A 566 14.84 13.13 33.45
CA ASP A 566 15.68 13.54 34.58
C ASP A 566 14.84 14.26 35.65
N GLU A 567 15.06 13.93 36.92
CA GLU A 567 14.25 14.46 38.03
C GLU A 567 14.43 15.97 38.24
N ASN A 568 15.55 16.52 37.77
CA ASN A 568 15.83 17.95 37.75
C ASN A 568 15.15 18.69 36.57
N LEU A 569 14.38 17.95 35.76
CA LEU A 569 13.69 18.42 34.55
C LEU A 569 14.62 18.94 33.44
N ASP A 570 15.90 18.56 33.47
CA ASP A 570 16.80 18.85 32.36
C ASP A 570 16.37 18.10 31.10
N GLY A 571 16.44 18.78 29.96
CA GLY A 571 15.98 18.24 28.68
C GLY A 571 14.47 17.95 28.56
N VAL A 572 13.68 18.15 29.62
CA VAL A 572 12.21 17.96 29.58
C VAL A 572 11.59 19.05 28.73
N MET A 573 10.74 18.62 27.79
CA MET A 573 9.90 19.50 27.01
C MET A 573 8.48 19.43 27.56
N ILE A 574 7.81 20.58 27.67
CA ILE A 574 6.40 20.65 28.10
C ILE A 574 5.61 21.47 27.08
N LYS A 575 4.30 21.63 27.25
CA LYS A 575 3.52 22.50 26.34
C LYS A 575 3.90 23.98 26.47
N GLY A 576 4.42 24.39 27.63
CA GLY A 576 4.88 25.75 27.90
C GLY A 576 6.36 26.00 27.56
N GLY A 577 6.81 27.24 27.74
CA GLY A 577 8.23 27.61 27.61
C GLY A 577 8.64 28.16 26.23
N MET A 578 7.66 28.48 25.38
CA MET A 578 7.90 29.18 24.11
C MET A 578 8.35 30.62 24.37
N ARG A 579 9.27 31.13 23.55
CA ARG A 579 9.82 32.48 23.68
C ARG A 579 9.62 33.27 22.39
N PRO A 580 9.40 34.60 22.49
CA PRO A 580 9.39 35.45 21.31
C PRO A 580 10.65 35.27 20.46
N GLY A 581 10.47 35.06 19.16
CA GLY A 581 11.56 34.78 18.21
C GLY A 581 11.84 33.31 17.96
N ASP A 582 11.27 32.39 18.74
CA ASP A 582 11.36 30.95 18.45
C ASP A 582 10.63 30.63 17.13
N ALA A 583 11.19 29.70 16.36
CA ALA A 583 10.55 29.15 15.18
C ALA A 583 9.62 27.99 15.57
N ILE A 584 8.46 27.89 14.92
CA ILE A 584 7.50 26.80 15.10
C ILE A 584 7.79 25.74 14.04
N LEU A 585 8.09 24.52 14.46
CA LEU A 585 8.39 23.40 13.58
C LEU A 585 7.32 22.33 13.67
N LEU A 586 7.09 21.66 12.54
CA LEU A 586 6.26 20.47 12.45
C LEU A 586 7.05 19.35 11.75
N THR A 587 7.20 18.21 12.42
CA THR A 587 8.10 17.13 11.95
C THR A 587 7.49 16.15 10.96
N LYS A 588 6.15 16.14 10.82
CA LYS A 588 5.42 15.27 9.88
C LYS A 588 4.27 16.02 9.23
N PRO A 589 3.84 15.63 8.02
CA PRO A 589 2.74 16.30 7.36
C PRO A 589 1.40 16.00 8.06
N ILE A 590 0.44 16.93 7.94
CA ILE A 590 -0.91 16.77 8.47
C ILE A 590 -1.92 16.41 7.36
N GLY A 591 -3.07 15.87 7.77
CA GLY A 591 -4.20 15.53 6.90
C GLY A 591 -4.73 14.12 7.09
N THR A 592 -4.27 13.37 8.10
CA THR A 592 -4.72 11.99 8.32
C THR A 592 -6.22 11.93 8.59
N GLY A 593 -6.77 12.89 9.35
CA GLY A 593 -8.18 12.89 9.74
C GLY A 593 -9.11 12.98 8.53
N THR A 594 -8.86 13.89 7.60
CA THR A 594 -9.67 14.04 6.38
C THR A 594 -9.51 12.83 5.45
N LEU A 595 -8.28 12.31 5.27
CA LEU A 595 -8.03 11.15 4.41
C LEU A 595 -8.77 9.90 4.93
N PHE A 596 -8.69 9.60 6.22
CA PHE A 596 -9.40 8.46 6.80
C PHE A 596 -10.92 8.68 6.95
N ALA A 597 -11.40 9.92 6.90
CA ALA A 597 -12.84 10.21 6.75
C ALA A 597 -13.35 9.98 5.32
N ALA A 598 -12.48 10.17 4.32
CA ALA A 598 -12.79 9.96 2.91
C ALA A 598 -12.64 8.49 2.46
N LEU A 599 -11.79 7.70 3.13
CA LEU A 599 -11.54 6.30 2.79
C LEU A 599 -12.82 5.45 2.79
N PRO A 600 -13.67 5.46 3.84
CA PRO A 600 -14.94 4.73 3.80
C PRO A 600 -15.85 5.19 2.67
N GLN A 601 -15.78 6.45 2.23
CA GLN A 601 -16.58 6.96 1.12
C GLN A 601 -16.04 6.56 -0.26
N LEU A 602 -14.93 5.81 -0.32
CA LEU A 602 -14.26 5.41 -1.57
C LEU A 602 -13.86 6.62 -2.43
N LYS A 603 -13.50 7.74 -1.80
CA LYS A 603 -13.09 8.99 -2.48
C LYS A 603 -11.59 9.26 -2.44
N THR A 604 -10.84 8.47 -1.70
CA THR A 604 -9.38 8.55 -1.64
C THR A 604 -8.71 7.66 -2.69
N LYS A 605 -7.51 8.07 -3.12
CA LYS A 605 -6.59 7.19 -3.84
C LYS A 605 -5.81 6.32 -2.85
N GLY A 606 -5.57 5.06 -3.18
CA GLY A 606 -4.88 4.09 -2.34
C GLY A 606 -3.49 4.59 -1.93
N ARG A 607 -2.74 5.20 -2.85
CA ARG A 607 -1.42 5.81 -2.57
C ARG A 607 -1.43 6.89 -1.48
N TRP A 608 -2.53 7.64 -1.32
CA TRP A 608 -2.63 8.67 -0.29
C TRP A 608 -2.77 8.05 1.10
N ILE A 609 -3.55 6.98 1.19
CA ILE A 609 -3.72 6.22 2.44
C ILE A 609 -2.43 5.50 2.79
N ASP A 610 -1.75 4.91 1.81
CA ASP A 610 -0.45 4.27 1.99
C ASP A 610 0.60 5.24 2.54
N ALA A 611 0.74 6.43 1.92
CA ALA A 611 1.63 7.49 2.42
C ALA A 611 1.25 8.00 3.82
N ALA A 612 -0.06 8.11 4.12
CA ALA A 612 -0.53 8.46 5.45
C ALA A 612 -0.12 7.40 6.48
N LEU A 613 -0.31 6.11 6.18
CA LEU A 613 0.11 5.02 7.06
C LEU A 613 1.62 4.98 7.27
N GLU A 614 2.41 5.18 6.22
CA GLU A 614 3.89 5.29 6.31
C GLU A 614 4.32 6.43 7.25
N SER A 615 3.66 7.59 7.18
CA SER A 615 3.87 8.71 8.12
C SER A 615 3.49 8.35 9.57
N MET A 616 2.38 7.63 9.76
CA MET A 616 1.85 7.26 11.07
C MET A 616 2.67 6.20 11.79
N VAL A 617 3.30 5.26 11.06
CA VAL A 617 4.17 4.23 11.67
C VAL A 617 5.60 4.71 11.93
N LYS A 618 5.98 5.90 11.44
CA LYS A 618 7.28 6.50 11.75
C LYS A 618 7.29 6.99 13.21
N SER A 619 8.21 6.50 14.03
CA SER A 619 8.32 6.92 15.43
C SER A 619 8.68 8.40 15.58
N ASN A 620 8.22 9.05 16.66
CA ASN A 620 8.63 10.41 17.05
C ASN A 620 9.91 10.44 17.89
N ARG A 621 10.48 9.28 18.28
CA ARG A 621 11.63 9.15 19.18
C ARG A 621 12.85 9.97 18.76
N LEU A 622 13.38 9.72 17.56
CA LEU A 622 14.58 10.41 17.06
C LEU A 622 14.29 11.90 16.79
N GLY A 623 13.07 12.23 16.36
CA GLY A 623 12.62 13.59 16.16
C GLY A 623 12.64 14.41 17.47
N ALA A 624 12.11 13.83 18.55
CA ALA A 624 12.14 14.46 19.87
C ALA A 624 13.56 14.67 20.41
N GLN A 625 14.44 13.68 20.25
CA GLN A 625 15.85 13.79 20.63
C GLN A 625 16.54 14.93 19.88
N CYS A 626 16.36 14.99 18.56
CA CYS A 626 16.89 16.07 17.73
C CYS A 626 16.33 17.43 18.16
N LEU A 627 15.02 17.57 18.37
CA LEU A 627 14.44 18.85 18.82
C LEU A 627 15.05 19.33 20.14
N ARG A 628 15.25 18.43 21.09
CA ARG A 628 15.90 18.73 22.38
C ARG A 628 17.35 19.18 22.21
N GLU A 629 18.14 18.50 21.37
CA GLU A 629 19.53 18.86 21.07
C GLU A 629 19.67 20.26 20.46
N TYR A 630 18.69 20.67 19.66
CA TYR A 630 18.62 22.01 19.06
C TYR A 630 17.92 23.05 19.97
N GLY A 631 17.71 22.72 21.25
CA GLY A 631 17.29 23.68 22.27
C GLY A 631 15.77 23.83 22.43
N SER A 632 14.97 22.91 21.90
CA SER A 632 13.52 22.93 22.12
C SER A 632 13.17 22.86 23.61
N LYS A 633 12.24 23.73 24.02
CA LYS A 633 11.67 23.75 25.37
C LYS A 633 10.17 23.45 25.38
N ALA A 634 9.47 23.83 24.31
CA ALA A 634 8.06 23.54 24.16
C ALA A 634 7.81 22.53 23.03
N CYS A 635 7.12 21.44 23.34
CA CYS A 635 6.78 20.37 22.39
C CYS A 635 5.47 19.68 22.79
N THR A 636 4.71 19.24 21.78
CA THR A 636 3.58 18.32 21.91
C THR A 636 3.52 17.43 20.67
N ASP A 637 2.96 16.24 20.78
CA ASP A 637 2.59 15.46 19.61
C ASP A 637 1.23 15.93 19.07
N LEU A 638 1.05 15.87 17.74
CA LEU A 638 -0.21 16.26 17.11
C LEU A 638 -1.19 15.09 17.07
N THR A 639 -2.31 15.29 17.77
CA THR A 639 -3.39 14.30 17.94
C THR A 639 -4.78 14.90 17.65
N GLY A 640 -5.80 14.56 18.45
CA GLY A 640 -7.21 14.81 18.17
C GLY A 640 -7.65 16.29 18.09
N PHE A 641 -6.91 17.23 18.66
CA PHE A 641 -7.29 18.66 18.62
C PHE A 641 -6.83 19.39 17.35
N GLY A 642 -6.07 18.71 16.49
CA GLY A 642 -5.48 19.31 15.30
C GLY A 642 -4.39 20.34 15.63
N LEU A 643 -3.76 20.88 14.59
CA LEU A 643 -2.63 21.80 14.72
C LEU A 643 -2.99 23.05 15.56
N LEU A 644 -4.12 23.68 15.26
CA LEU A 644 -4.53 24.90 15.94
C LEU A 644 -4.82 24.66 17.42
N GLY A 645 -5.50 23.56 17.75
CA GLY A 645 -5.85 23.28 19.13
C GLY A 645 -4.62 23.06 20.00
N HIS A 646 -3.68 22.26 19.51
CA HIS A 646 -2.40 22.04 20.17
C HIS A 646 -1.57 23.32 20.29
N LEU A 647 -1.49 24.14 19.23
CA LEU A 647 -0.78 25.43 19.29
C LEU A 647 -1.39 26.38 20.34
N VAL A 648 -2.72 26.45 20.45
CA VAL A 648 -3.41 27.26 21.47
C VAL A 648 -3.15 26.74 22.90
N GLU A 649 -3.05 25.42 23.08
CA GLU A 649 -2.66 24.84 24.37
C GLU A 649 -1.22 25.17 24.76
N MET A 650 -0.34 25.38 23.79
CA MET A 650 1.05 25.76 24.04
C MET A 650 1.20 27.26 24.32
N THR A 651 0.50 28.14 23.58
CA THR A 651 0.69 29.60 23.69
C THR A 651 0.23 30.17 25.02
N ARG A 652 -0.89 29.65 25.55
CA ARG A 652 -1.47 30.10 26.83
C ARG A 652 -0.51 30.00 28.03
N PRO A 653 0.07 28.83 28.37
CA PRO A 653 1.01 28.71 29.48
C PRO A 653 2.36 29.40 29.21
N SER A 654 2.64 29.75 27.96
CA SER A 654 3.87 30.45 27.57
C SER A 654 3.72 31.97 27.58
N GLU A 655 2.50 32.52 27.72
CA GLU A 655 2.22 33.95 27.68
C GLU A 655 2.81 34.62 26.42
N VAL A 656 2.54 34.02 25.26
CA VAL A 656 3.01 34.48 23.94
C VAL A 656 1.90 34.39 22.89
N ASP A 657 2.09 35.09 21.79
CA ASP A 657 1.30 34.93 20.57
C ASP A 657 2.08 34.08 19.54
N ALA A 658 1.40 33.59 18.51
CA ALA A 658 2.02 32.83 17.42
C ALA A 658 1.56 33.33 16.04
N GLU A 659 2.51 33.45 15.12
CA GLU A 659 2.25 33.63 13.70
C GLU A 659 2.39 32.29 13.00
N LEU A 660 1.32 31.84 12.32
CA LEU A 660 1.27 30.58 11.58
C LEU A 660 1.16 30.83 10.08
N ASP A 661 2.12 30.31 9.32
CA ASP A 661 2.20 30.42 7.87
C ASP A 661 1.52 29.22 7.18
N LEU A 662 0.33 29.45 6.62
CA LEU A 662 -0.42 28.43 5.91
C LEU A 662 0.29 27.95 4.64
N SER A 663 1.15 28.78 4.04
CA SER A 663 1.93 28.45 2.84
C SER A 663 3.03 27.40 3.13
N ALA A 664 3.48 27.34 4.38
CA ALA A 664 4.57 26.48 4.82
C ALA A 664 4.11 25.14 5.42
N LEU A 665 2.80 24.94 5.60
CA LEU A 665 2.27 23.71 6.19
C LEU A 665 2.64 22.47 5.35
N PRO A 666 3.31 21.47 5.95
CA PRO A 666 3.53 20.19 5.29
C PRO A 666 2.22 19.40 5.31
N LEU A 667 1.73 18.99 4.14
CA LEU A 667 0.44 18.33 3.97
C LEU A 667 0.60 16.97 3.31
N LEU A 668 -0.23 16.02 3.71
CA LEU A 668 -0.36 14.75 2.99
C LEU A 668 -1.07 14.97 1.65
N ASP A 669 -0.62 14.23 0.63
CA ASP A 669 -1.26 14.25 -0.68
C ASP A 669 -2.75 13.89 -0.58
N GLY A 670 -3.59 14.60 -1.34
CA GLY A 670 -5.03 14.45 -1.30
C GLY A 670 -5.74 15.16 -0.15
N ALA A 671 -5.04 15.63 0.89
CA ALA A 671 -5.70 16.30 2.02
C ALA A 671 -6.45 17.58 1.59
N ILE A 672 -5.82 18.44 0.77
CA ILE A 672 -6.48 19.62 0.19
C ILE A 672 -7.67 19.20 -0.68
N GLU A 673 -7.51 18.16 -1.49
CA GLU A 673 -8.56 17.69 -2.40
C GLU A 673 -9.80 17.23 -1.61
N MET A 674 -9.60 16.51 -0.51
CA MET A 674 -10.70 16.00 0.33
C MET A 674 -11.43 17.11 1.08
N VAL A 675 -10.71 18.05 1.72
CA VAL A 675 -11.37 19.18 2.40
C VAL A 675 -12.07 20.11 1.41
N SER A 676 -11.51 20.31 0.21
CA SER A 676 -12.16 21.10 -0.85
C SER A 676 -13.44 20.42 -1.34
N ALA A 677 -13.50 19.09 -1.30
CA ALA A 677 -14.71 18.30 -1.56
C ALA A 677 -15.69 18.27 -0.38
N GLY A 678 -15.43 19.01 0.71
CA GLY A 678 -16.25 19.06 1.91
C GLY A 678 -16.13 17.84 2.82
N ILE A 679 -15.12 16.98 2.62
CA ILE A 679 -14.92 15.77 3.42
C ILE A 679 -13.95 16.07 4.55
N VAL A 680 -14.46 16.00 5.77
CA VAL A 680 -13.71 16.29 7.00
C VAL A 680 -13.98 15.19 8.01
N SER A 681 -13.09 15.02 8.97
CA SER A 681 -13.30 14.07 10.06
C SER A 681 -14.48 14.47 10.96
N SER A 682 -15.03 13.50 11.70
CA SER A 682 -16.17 13.72 12.59
C SER A 682 -15.87 14.67 13.76
N LEU A 683 -14.59 14.78 14.17
CA LEU A 683 -14.18 15.67 15.26
C LEU A 683 -13.84 17.09 14.78
N GLN A 684 -13.52 17.27 13.49
CA GLN A 684 -13.14 18.57 12.94
C GLN A 684 -14.16 19.70 13.20
N PRO A 685 -15.49 19.49 13.08
CA PRO A 685 -16.47 20.53 13.43
C PRO A 685 -16.37 21.05 14.87
N ALA A 686 -15.95 20.20 15.82
CA ALA A 686 -15.69 20.63 17.20
C ALA A 686 -14.40 21.47 17.27
N ASN A 687 -13.33 21.04 16.59
CA ASN A 687 -12.06 21.76 16.51
C ASN A 687 -12.22 23.14 15.83
N VAL A 688 -13.08 23.26 14.82
CA VAL A 688 -13.39 24.55 14.14
C VAL A 688 -13.89 25.62 15.11
N ARG A 689 -14.48 25.25 16.26
CA ARG A 689 -14.87 26.22 17.31
C ARG A 689 -13.67 27.00 17.85
N LEU A 690 -12.45 26.46 17.73
CA LEU A 690 -11.20 27.11 18.12
C LEU A 690 -10.75 28.21 17.16
N ARG A 691 -11.42 28.41 16.01
CA ARG A 691 -11.15 29.55 15.12
C ARG A 691 -11.26 30.91 15.80
N ARG A 692 -12.01 30.99 16.92
CA ARG A 692 -12.08 32.18 17.78
C ARG A 692 -10.75 32.57 18.42
N ALA A 693 -9.74 31.70 18.38
CA ALA A 693 -8.38 32.01 18.82
C ALA A 693 -7.53 32.65 17.71
N ILE A 694 -8.09 32.85 16.52
CA ILE A 694 -7.41 33.42 15.35
C ILE A 694 -7.88 34.85 15.12
N ARG A 695 -6.94 35.80 15.16
CA ARG A 695 -7.17 37.24 15.10
C ARG A 695 -7.66 37.70 13.72
N ASN A 696 -7.04 37.22 12.64
CA ASN A 696 -7.32 37.62 11.25
C ASN A 696 -7.98 36.52 10.41
N GLN A 697 -8.83 35.68 11.02
CA GLN A 697 -9.45 34.53 10.33
C GLN A 697 -10.23 34.89 9.06
N ALA A 698 -10.82 36.09 9.00
CA ALA A 698 -11.63 36.55 7.86
C ALA A 698 -10.81 36.64 6.56
N GLU A 699 -9.51 36.87 6.65
CA GLU A 699 -8.60 36.96 5.50
C GLU A 699 -8.31 35.58 4.88
N TYR A 700 -8.38 34.52 5.69
CA TYR A 700 -7.89 33.18 5.32
C TYR A 700 -8.96 32.10 5.24
N VAL A 701 -10.22 32.42 5.53
CA VAL A 701 -11.32 31.44 5.50
C VAL A 701 -11.48 30.74 4.14
N ASN A 702 -11.08 31.40 3.05
CA ASN A 702 -11.11 30.86 1.69
C ASN A 702 -9.80 30.16 1.26
N ASN A 703 -8.77 30.16 2.10
CA ASN A 703 -7.52 29.46 1.81
C ASN A 703 -7.78 27.93 1.90
N PRO A 704 -7.44 27.14 0.86
CA PRO A 704 -7.69 25.68 0.87
C PRO A 704 -7.02 24.91 2.02
N ARG A 705 -5.98 25.50 2.64
CA ARG A 705 -5.26 24.90 3.78
C ARG A 705 -5.83 25.28 5.13
N TYR A 706 -6.65 26.33 5.19
CA TYR A 706 -7.26 26.78 6.44
C TYR A 706 -8.08 25.68 7.13
N PRO A 707 -8.91 24.86 6.44
CA PRO A 707 -9.62 23.76 7.11
C PRO A 707 -8.72 22.70 7.74
N LEU A 708 -7.48 22.55 7.26
CA LEU A 708 -6.56 21.49 7.69
C LEU A 708 -5.93 21.76 9.05
N ILE A 709 -5.83 23.03 9.50
CA ILE A 709 -5.30 23.32 10.84
C ILE A 709 -6.24 22.83 11.96
N PHE A 710 -7.50 22.52 11.63
CA PHE A 710 -8.51 21.95 12.52
C PHE A 710 -8.63 20.42 12.41
N ASP A 711 -7.92 19.81 11.46
CA ASP A 711 -8.02 18.37 11.20
C ASP A 711 -7.37 17.57 12.34
N PRO A 712 -8.09 16.68 13.04
CA PRO A 712 -7.50 15.78 14.02
C PRO A 712 -6.48 14.86 13.35
N GLN A 713 -5.37 14.64 14.04
CA GLN A 713 -4.34 13.70 13.60
C GLN A 713 -4.39 12.43 14.44
N THR A 714 -3.98 11.32 13.85
CA THR A 714 -3.69 10.07 14.57
C THR A 714 -2.22 9.77 14.34
N ALA A 715 -1.44 9.61 15.42
CA ALA A 715 0.00 9.36 15.35
C ALA A 715 0.74 10.42 14.50
N GLY A 716 0.38 11.69 14.72
CA GLY A 716 0.96 12.82 14.02
C GLY A 716 2.43 13.07 14.36
N GLY A 717 2.98 14.12 13.76
CA GLY A 717 4.33 14.60 14.09
C GLY A 717 4.36 15.34 15.42
N LEU A 718 5.55 15.82 15.75
CA LEU A 718 5.77 16.74 16.86
C LEU A 718 5.56 18.16 16.37
N LEU A 719 4.80 18.95 17.14
CA LEU A 719 4.73 20.39 17.08
C LEU A 719 5.64 20.95 18.17
N ALA A 720 6.71 21.64 17.78
CA ALA A 720 7.72 22.10 18.71
C ALA A 720 8.21 23.50 18.36
N THR A 721 8.88 24.13 19.32
CA THR A 721 9.57 25.41 19.12
C THR A 721 11.06 25.25 19.33
N VAL A 722 11.86 25.91 18.49
CA VAL A 722 13.31 25.98 18.64
C VAL A 722 13.77 27.43 18.48
N PRO A 723 14.92 27.82 19.07
CA PRO A 723 15.50 29.14 18.85
C PRO A 723 15.61 29.44 17.34
N GLY A 724 15.19 30.63 16.93
CA GLY A 724 15.07 30.99 15.51
C GLY A 724 16.36 30.87 14.70
N ASP A 725 17.52 31.06 15.34
CA ASP A 725 18.86 30.89 14.75
C ASP A 725 19.28 29.42 14.56
N GLN A 726 18.63 28.49 15.26
CA GLN A 726 18.86 27.04 15.14
C GLN A 726 17.89 26.33 14.20
N ALA A 727 16.80 27.00 13.79
CA ALA A 727 15.67 26.38 13.11
C ALA A 727 16.06 25.63 11.82
N GLU A 728 16.80 26.29 10.92
CA GLU A 728 17.21 25.68 9.64
C GLU A 728 18.15 24.48 9.82
N ALA A 729 19.07 24.57 10.78
CA ALA A 729 19.99 23.48 11.10
C ALA A 729 19.22 22.28 11.69
N CYS A 730 18.23 22.54 12.54
CA CYS A 730 17.34 21.53 13.11
C CYS A 730 16.51 20.84 12.01
N VAL A 731 15.91 21.59 11.08
CA VAL A 731 15.17 21.03 9.94
C VAL A 731 16.06 20.14 9.09
N ALA A 732 17.28 20.58 8.78
CA ALA A 732 18.23 19.78 8.02
C ALA A 732 18.62 18.48 8.74
N ALA A 733 18.79 18.52 10.06
CA ALA A 733 19.06 17.33 10.88
C ALA A 733 17.85 16.36 10.91
N LEU A 734 16.64 16.88 11.13
CA LEU A 734 15.41 16.09 11.12
C LEU A 734 15.16 15.42 9.76
N ARG A 735 15.40 16.11 8.65
CA ARG A 735 15.31 15.52 7.30
C ARG A 735 16.32 14.41 7.08
N LYS A 736 17.55 14.52 7.60
CA LYS A 736 18.55 13.44 7.56
C LYS A 736 18.15 12.22 8.38
N LEU A 737 17.37 12.40 9.46
CA LEU A 737 16.74 11.32 10.22
C LEU A 737 15.47 10.75 9.52
N GLY A 738 15.21 11.20 8.29
CA GLY A 738 14.12 10.77 7.43
C GLY A 738 12.78 11.47 7.72
N TYR A 739 12.73 12.52 8.52
CA TYR A 739 11.53 13.36 8.66
C TYR A 739 11.47 14.37 7.50
N GLU A 740 11.33 13.85 6.28
CA GLU A 740 11.51 14.58 5.01
C GLU A 740 10.63 15.83 4.90
N HIS A 741 9.40 15.73 5.41
CA HIS A 741 8.41 16.81 5.38
C HIS A 741 8.54 17.81 6.54
N THR A 742 9.60 17.75 7.34
CA THR A 742 9.81 18.74 8.40
C THR A 742 9.84 20.15 7.81
N ALA A 743 9.08 21.06 8.41
CA ALA A 743 8.98 22.44 7.98
C ALA A 743 8.91 23.40 9.18
N ILE A 744 9.48 24.59 8.99
CA ILE A 744 9.20 25.77 9.82
C ILE A 744 7.86 26.32 9.34
N ILE A 745 6.85 26.30 10.21
CA ILE A 745 5.47 26.68 9.87
C ILE A 745 5.08 28.04 10.43
N GLY A 746 5.99 28.74 11.12
CA GLY A 746 5.66 29.97 11.81
C GLY A 746 6.71 30.40 12.82
N ARG A 747 6.35 31.38 13.64
CA ARG A 747 7.20 31.92 14.70
C ARG A 747 6.39 32.39 15.89
N ILE A 748 7.02 32.40 17.05
CA ILE A 748 6.46 32.93 18.29
C ILE A 748 6.67 34.44 18.35
N LEU A 749 5.62 35.15 18.74
CA LEU A 749 5.56 36.59 18.87
C LEU A 749 5.46 36.98 20.36
N PRO A 750 5.88 38.20 20.74
CA PRO A 750 5.50 38.76 22.03
C PRO A 750 3.98 38.76 22.19
N GLN A 751 3.49 38.51 23.40
CA GLN A 751 2.05 38.59 23.68
C GLN A 751 1.52 40.01 23.43
N GLY A 752 0.48 40.11 22.60
CA GLY A 752 -0.25 41.35 22.37
C GLY A 752 -1.41 41.57 23.35
N GLU A 753 -2.15 42.66 23.15
CA GLU A 753 -3.35 43.00 23.94
C GLU A 753 -4.61 42.24 23.49
N ALA A 754 -4.60 41.65 22.30
CA ALA A 754 -5.75 40.93 21.77
C ALA A 754 -5.93 39.57 22.47
N ILE A 755 -7.18 39.14 22.60
CA ILE A 755 -7.54 37.89 23.28
C ILE A 755 -7.13 36.67 22.44
N GLU A 756 -7.11 36.82 21.10
CA GLU A 756 -6.75 35.80 20.14
C GLU A 756 -5.22 35.69 20.01
N PRO A 757 -4.60 34.57 20.43
CA PRO A 757 -3.15 34.44 20.43
C PRO A 757 -2.56 34.06 19.05
N ILE A 758 -3.39 33.71 18.07
CA ILE A 758 -2.93 33.22 16.77
C ILE A 758 -3.19 34.26 15.67
N VAL A 759 -2.16 34.54 14.87
CA VAL A 759 -2.26 35.31 13.62
C VAL A 759 -1.85 34.41 12.46
N LEU A 760 -2.58 34.47 11.35
CA LEU A 760 -2.27 33.70 10.15
C LEU A 760 -1.52 34.53 9.11
N LYS A 761 -0.67 33.83 8.35
CA LYS A 761 0.04 34.31 7.16
C LYS A 761 -0.19 33.33 6.01
N GLY A 762 -0.14 33.82 4.75
CA GLY A 762 -0.48 33.05 3.54
C GLY A 762 0.58 32.98 2.49
#